data_AF-A0A3N9XLD5-F1
#
_entry.id   AF-A0A3N9XLD5-F1
#
_cell.length_a   1.000
_cell.length_b   1.000
_cell.length_c   1.000
_cell.angle_alpha   90.00
_cell.angle_beta   90.00
_cell.angle_gamma   90.00
#
_symmetry.space_group_name_H-M   'P 1'
#
loop_
_entity.id
_entity.type
_entity.pdbx_description
1 polymer ?
#
loop_
_entity_poly.entity_id
_entity_poly.type
_entity_poly.pdbx_seq_one_letter_code
_entity_poly.pdbx_strand_id
1 'polypeptide(L)'
;MTTLIALFVAVVPGALLGFALPPGRYRWVAWAAAPALTLGLIALAMAWLPALGLPDSASAVLVAELLVAGAAVALSRLLSRRKAADRQPTAERDADDTNGDNRRSLVSRFRIRPVRPVLPRRADLIAVAVPSVVSLAYGWAMVGRLVATPGWDAMNHGYMARRILDTNSVDIPSVCSSGSTDTVTSCEFYPLAENVAWAQATHLSGGLLSTTMTAWAIVIGPLALVAGIYAAVRILRGGPVIAAAAATAPAFLGPMWTSLITGRVNEQTAPCLAGGVALLLALSLRGPHPVRLGLLAGLGGAGIVMMHSYDVLFVGVLALGFLLVVPGALTWRRSGAGIGAAAVAGLVPILPLIGVILGAGGERITEPPELLGQWGKAIEYWVTDPQRYVLWGFPGPGNNTQLDGLAVQVGVWIVIACLLASPLSLVLPQVRWARPWLLAGVLFTLLGIWTVASGSSAAQALAGLWYGDAERPRSMIFPVYGVLTVAGATVIGLGVQWLLVRFVARAGTLRGSAVPAAVAASVVVASLASLALVPDTWRPLRKTMVQRAPVGQEYTRTFEWLAEHTPPGKVVAYDRHRQFMSWAHADYGVPTLFGIPPLEKVGRDNYTDRWRAFTWLVNQKGPKNQGCTVRRFGIEYVVVGGRDYKGWQANYKQKRLDDSKRVTLVHREGHVRIYQVTDAGRACSSAQ
;
A
#
# COMPACT_ATOMS: atom_id res chain seq x y z
N MET A 1 -6.46 16.77 13.70
CA MET A 1 -5.57 15.95 14.57
C MET A 1 -5.27 14.59 13.93
N THR A 2 -6.29 13.77 13.64
CA THR A 2 -6.22 12.40 13.08
C THR A 2 -5.10 12.13 12.07
N THR A 3 -4.91 12.97 11.04
CA THR A 3 -3.83 12.80 10.04
C THR A 3 -2.42 12.70 10.64
N LEU A 4 -2.14 13.47 11.71
CA LEU A 4 -0.86 13.41 12.42
C LEU A 4 -0.75 12.15 13.26
N ILE A 5 -1.83 11.74 13.94
CA ILE A 5 -1.87 10.52 14.75
C ILE A 5 -1.71 9.28 13.87
N ALA A 6 -2.36 9.24 12.70
CA ALA A 6 -2.15 8.19 11.70
C ALA A 6 -0.69 8.11 11.24
N LEU A 7 -0.05 9.25 10.98
CA LEU A 7 1.37 9.30 10.62
C LEU A 7 2.27 8.82 11.78
N PHE A 8 1.97 9.19 13.03
CA PHE A 8 2.72 8.74 14.20
C PHE A 8 2.56 7.23 14.43
N VAL A 9 1.34 6.69 14.39
CA VAL A 9 1.06 5.25 14.47
C VAL A 9 1.83 4.52 13.38
N ALA A 10 1.71 4.94 12.12
CA ALA A 10 2.36 4.29 10.99
C ALA A 10 3.89 4.32 11.05
N VAL A 11 4.51 5.40 11.54
CA VAL A 11 5.97 5.60 11.42
C VAL A 11 6.73 5.27 12.71
N VAL A 12 6.21 5.58 13.89
CA VAL A 12 7.02 5.55 15.13
C VAL A 12 7.51 4.15 15.52
N PRO A 13 6.67 3.09 15.59
CA PRO A 13 7.11 1.76 16.02
C PRO A 13 8.22 1.20 15.11
N GLY A 14 8.04 1.28 13.79
CA GLY A 14 9.07 0.92 12.81
C GLY A 14 10.30 1.82 12.82
N ALA A 15 10.14 3.13 13.09
CA ALA A 15 11.28 4.05 13.19
C ALA A 15 12.12 3.82 14.45
N LEU A 16 11.52 3.36 15.56
CA LEU A 16 12.22 2.97 16.77
C LEU A 16 13.19 1.81 16.51
N LEU A 17 12.77 0.80 15.74
CA LEU A 17 13.64 -0.31 15.32
C LEU A 17 14.90 0.16 14.57
N GLY A 18 14.86 1.30 13.87
CA GLY A 18 16.02 1.92 13.26
C GLY A 18 17.17 2.22 14.24
N PHE A 19 16.87 2.46 15.52
CA PHE A 19 17.90 2.66 16.56
C PHE A 19 18.67 1.37 16.94
N ALA A 20 18.21 0.18 16.52
CA ALA A 20 18.98 -1.06 16.63
C ALA A 20 20.19 -1.09 15.67
N LEU A 21 20.20 -0.26 14.62
CA LEU A 21 21.34 -0.04 13.73
C LEU A 21 22.20 1.15 14.21
N PRO A 22 23.53 1.14 13.97
CA PRO A 22 24.38 2.28 14.32
C PRO A 22 24.06 3.53 13.47
N PRO A 23 24.46 4.73 13.91
CA PRO A 23 24.21 5.98 13.18
C PRO A 23 24.76 5.99 11.74
N GLY A 24 24.03 6.61 10.83
CA GLY A 24 24.39 6.76 9.42
C GLY A 24 23.48 5.96 8.47
N ARG A 25 23.97 5.68 7.25
CA ARG A 25 23.17 5.24 6.10
C ARG A 25 22.27 4.02 6.32
N TYR A 26 22.67 3.06 7.16
CA TYR A 26 21.87 1.85 7.41
C TYR A 26 20.62 2.15 8.26
N ARG A 27 20.75 3.01 9.27
CA ARG A 27 19.61 3.52 10.04
C ARG A 27 18.65 4.33 9.16
N TRP A 28 19.19 5.11 8.22
CA TRP A 28 18.39 5.85 7.23
C TRP A 28 17.55 4.94 6.33
N VAL A 29 18.08 3.78 5.88
CA VAL A 29 17.27 2.79 5.13
C VAL A 29 16.18 2.16 6.01
N ALA A 30 16.47 1.84 7.28
CA ALA A 30 15.45 1.33 8.20
C ALA A 30 14.34 2.37 8.47
N TRP A 31 14.67 3.66 8.57
CA TRP A 31 13.70 4.74 8.68
C TRP A 31 12.88 4.95 7.39
N ALA A 32 13.49 4.78 6.20
CA ALA A 32 12.75 4.80 4.94
C ALA A 32 11.77 3.62 4.80
N ALA A 33 12.05 2.49 5.46
CA ALA A 33 11.16 1.33 5.55
C ALA A 33 10.23 1.34 6.78
N ALA A 34 10.18 2.43 7.57
CA ALA A 34 9.50 2.44 8.87
C ALA A 34 8.01 2.01 8.81
N PRO A 35 7.17 2.46 7.85
CA PRO A 35 5.79 1.99 7.78
C PRO A 35 5.65 0.48 7.54
N ALA A 36 6.52 -0.12 6.73
CA ALA A 36 6.55 -1.57 6.55
C ALA A 36 6.98 -2.31 7.82
N LEU A 37 7.93 -1.74 8.57
CA LEU A 37 8.38 -2.30 9.85
C LEU A 37 7.28 -2.22 10.92
N THR A 38 6.51 -1.13 10.97
CA THR A 38 5.32 -1.00 11.82
C THR A 38 4.27 -2.05 11.45
N LEU A 39 3.88 -2.15 10.18
CA LEU A 39 2.94 -3.19 9.73
C LEU A 39 3.43 -4.61 10.04
N GLY A 40 4.75 -4.84 10.06
CA GLY A 40 5.36 -6.10 10.50
C GLY A 40 5.26 -6.34 12.02
N LEU A 41 5.40 -5.29 12.84
CA LEU A 41 5.15 -5.37 14.30
C LEU A 41 3.67 -5.62 14.60
N ILE A 42 2.77 -4.96 13.85
CA ILE A 42 1.32 -5.21 13.91
C ILE A 42 1.00 -6.65 13.52
N ALA A 43 1.55 -7.16 12.40
CA ALA A 43 1.38 -8.55 11.99
C ALA A 43 1.83 -9.53 13.08
N LEU A 44 2.97 -9.25 13.74
CA LEU A 44 3.48 -10.05 14.84
C LEU A 44 2.53 -10.03 16.05
N ALA A 45 2.04 -8.86 16.45
CA ALA A 45 1.13 -8.74 17.60
C ALA A 45 -0.26 -9.32 17.29
N MET A 46 -0.82 -9.08 16.10
CA MET A 46 -2.10 -9.64 15.62
C MET A 46 -2.06 -11.18 15.53
N ALA A 47 -0.91 -11.76 15.16
CA ALA A 47 -0.75 -13.22 15.09
C ALA A 47 -0.54 -13.89 16.46
N TRP A 48 0.06 -13.20 17.44
CA TRP A 48 0.49 -13.81 18.70
C TRP A 48 -0.28 -13.38 19.95
N LEU A 49 -0.94 -12.22 19.99
CA LEU A 49 -1.75 -11.83 21.15
C LEU A 49 -2.97 -12.77 21.33
N PRO A 50 -3.81 -13.03 20.29
CA PRO A 50 -4.91 -13.99 20.42
C PRO A 50 -4.42 -15.41 20.72
N ALA A 51 -3.37 -15.86 20.01
CA ALA A 51 -2.80 -17.19 20.15
C ALA A 51 -2.15 -17.48 21.53
N LEU A 52 -1.86 -16.43 22.32
CA LEU A 52 -1.37 -16.52 23.69
C LEU A 52 -2.45 -16.22 24.75
N GLY A 53 -3.70 -15.98 24.35
CA GLY A 53 -4.78 -15.57 25.25
C GLY A 53 -4.55 -14.20 25.91
N LEU A 54 -3.75 -13.34 25.28
CA LEU A 54 -3.45 -11.99 25.74
C LEU A 54 -4.46 -10.98 25.15
N PRO A 55 -4.70 -9.83 25.81
CA PRO A 55 -5.51 -8.76 25.24
C PRO A 55 -4.99 -8.36 23.85
N ASP A 56 -5.87 -8.40 22.85
CA ASP A 56 -5.53 -8.25 21.43
C ASP A 56 -6.18 -7.01 20.79
N SER A 57 -6.75 -6.10 21.59
CA SER A 57 -7.33 -4.85 21.11
C SER A 57 -6.32 -4.01 20.32
N ALA A 58 -6.82 -3.10 19.47
CA ALA A 58 -5.98 -2.16 18.73
C ALA A 58 -4.94 -1.43 19.63
N SER A 59 -5.34 -1.04 20.85
CA SER A 59 -4.44 -0.41 21.83
C SER A 59 -3.44 -1.40 22.45
N ALA A 60 -3.82 -2.64 22.70
CA ALA A 60 -2.91 -3.69 23.18
C ALA A 60 -1.87 -4.09 22.12
N VAL A 61 -2.27 -4.17 20.85
CA VAL A 61 -1.35 -4.33 19.69
C VAL A 61 -0.31 -3.21 19.71
N LEU A 62 -0.71 -1.94 19.82
CA LEU A 62 0.22 -0.81 19.80
C LEU A 62 1.21 -0.85 20.99
N VAL A 63 0.73 -1.27 22.17
CA VAL A 63 1.61 -1.49 23.33
C VAL A 63 2.61 -2.62 23.05
N ALA A 64 2.19 -3.72 22.44
CA ALA A 64 3.07 -4.83 22.05
C ALA A 64 4.11 -4.39 21.00
N GLU A 65 3.74 -3.61 19.99
CA GLU A 65 4.67 -3.07 18.99
C GLU A 65 5.78 -2.23 19.64
N LEU A 66 5.39 -1.30 20.54
CA LEU A 66 6.32 -0.40 21.24
C LEU A 66 7.24 -1.17 22.20
N LEU A 67 6.71 -2.18 22.90
CA LEU A 67 7.49 -3.06 23.76
C LEU A 67 8.49 -3.91 22.96
N VAL A 68 8.06 -4.53 21.86
CA VAL A 68 8.94 -5.32 20.98
C VAL A 68 10.03 -4.43 20.35
N ALA A 69 9.67 -3.24 19.86
CA ALA A 69 10.63 -2.29 19.31
C ALA A 69 11.64 -1.81 20.38
N GLY A 70 11.16 -1.48 21.58
CA GLY A 70 12.01 -1.09 22.72
C GLY A 70 12.96 -2.21 23.14
N ALA A 71 12.46 -3.44 23.30
CA ALA A 71 13.25 -4.62 23.64
C ALA A 71 14.30 -4.94 22.58
N ALA A 72 13.95 -4.87 21.28
CA ALA A 72 14.89 -5.08 20.19
C ALA A 72 16.03 -4.04 20.17
N VAL A 73 15.73 -2.77 20.45
CA VAL A 73 16.74 -1.71 20.59
C VAL A 73 17.60 -1.92 21.84
N ALA A 74 17.02 -2.28 22.98
CA ALA A 74 17.74 -2.55 24.22
C ALA A 74 18.70 -3.75 24.07
N LEU A 75 18.20 -4.89 23.59
CA LEU A 75 19.00 -6.09 23.32
C LEU A 75 20.11 -5.82 22.30
N SER A 76 19.81 -5.07 21.23
CA SER A 76 20.82 -4.65 20.25
C SER A 76 21.93 -3.80 20.88
N ARG A 77 21.61 -2.88 21.81
CA ARG A 77 22.59 -2.09 22.57
C ARG A 77 23.41 -2.96 23.53
N LEU A 78 22.77 -3.85 24.30
CA LEU A 78 23.44 -4.76 25.23
C LEU A 78 24.43 -5.70 24.52
N LEU A 79 24.01 -6.33 23.41
CA LEU A 79 24.86 -7.18 22.58
C LEU A 79 25.98 -6.40 21.86
N SER A 80 25.82 -5.08 21.69
CA SER A 80 26.90 -4.20 21.19
C SER A 80 27.91 -3.85 22.28
N ARG A 81 27.45 -3.64 23.53
CA ARG A 81 28.29 -3.36 24.70
C ARG A 81 29.14 -4.57 25.10
N ARG A 82 28.55 -5.76 25.20
CA ARG A 82 29.30 -7.01 25.48
C ARG A 82 30.44 -7.19 24.47
N LYS A 83 30.13 -7.15 23.17
CA LYS A 83 31.13 -7.24 22.07
C LYS A 83 32.13 -6.08 21.98
N ALA A 84 32.03 -5.06 22.83
CA ALA A 84 33.06 -4.03 23.01
C ALA A 84 33.96 -4.37 24.21
N ALA A 85 33.39 -4.83 25.33
CA ALA A 85 34.13 -5.37 26.48
C ALA A 85 34.93 -6.63 26.11
N ASP A 86 34.32 -7.58 25.38
CA ASP A 86 34.98 -8.77 24.80
C ASP A 86 36.11 -8.40 23.79
N ARG A 87 36.26 -7.11 23.47
CA ARG A 87 37.29 -6.55 22.58
C ARG A 87 38.24 -5.58 23.29
N GLN A 88 38.27 -5.59 24.63
CA GLN A 88 39.36 -5.10 25.45
C GLN A 88 40.16 -6.29 26.04
N PRO A 89 40.90 -7.07 25.23
CA PRO A 89 41.86 -8.03 25.77
C PRO A 89 43.07 -7.27 26.33
N THR A 90 43.34 -7.47 27.62
CA THR A 90 44.70 -7.74 28.18
C THR A 90 45.86 -6.84 27.72
N ALA A 91 45.64 -5.56 27.43
CA ALA A 91 46.71 -4.59 27.10
C ALA A 91 47.59 -4.19 28.31
N GLU A 92 47.41 -4.84 29.46
CA GLU A 92 47.97 -4.52 30.78
C GLU A 92 48.58 -5.77 31.44
N ARG A 93 48.96 -6.78 30.62
CA ARG A 93 49.66 -8.00 31.10
C ARG A 93 50.82 -8.48 30.25
N ASP A 94 50.85 -8.14 28.96
CA ASP A 94 51.96 -8.51 28.05
C ASP A 94 52.89 -7.31 27.80
N ALA A 95 53.13 -6.51 28.84
CA ALA A 95 53.94 -5.28 28.79
C ALA A 95 55.36 -5.47 29.35
N ASP A 96 55.83 -6.72 29.43
CA ASP A 96 57.17 -7.06 29.91
C ASP A 96 57.71 -8.30 29.18
N ASP A 97 57.98 -8.16 27.87
CA ASP A 97 58.88 -9.06 27.14
C ASP A 97 59.52 -8.34 25.93
N THR A 98 60.73 -7.82 26.13
CA THR A 98 61.45 -7.06 25.10
C THR A 98 62.28 -7.98 24.20
N ASN A 99 61.78 -8.32 23.01
CA ASN A 99 62.62 -8.56 21.85
C ASN A 99 61.86 -8.39 20.52
N GLY A 100 62.55 -7.96 19.47
CA GLY A 100 61.93 -7.56 18.20
C GLY A 100 61.95 -8.65 17.13
N ASP A 101 60.86 -8.79 16.38
CA ASP A 101 60.91 -9.36 15.03
C ASP A 101 59.74 -8.87 14.13
N ASN A 102 59.85 -9.10 12.81
CA ASN A 102 59.09 -8.50 11.72
C ASN A 102 57.61 -8.96 11.55
N ARG A 103 56.88 -9.17 12.64
CA ARG A 103 55.44 -9.49 12.60
C ARG A 103 54.54 -8.25 12.58
N ARG A 104 54.61 -7.46 11.50
CA ARG A 104 53.57 -6.48 11.12
C ARG A 104 52.22 -7.20 10.98
N SER A 105 51.42 -7.17 12.05
CA SER A 105 50.35 -8.16 12.25
C SER A 105 49.30 -8.17 11.14
N LEU A 106 48.96 -9.37 10.64
CA LEU A 106 47.85 -9.58 9.70
C LEU A 106 46.50 -9.09 10.29
N VAL A 107 46.38 -9.07 11.62
CA VAL A 107 45.26 -8.48 12.38
C VAL A 107 44.99 -7.03 11.96
N SER A 108 46.03 -6.24 11.63
CA SER A 108 45.87 -4.86 11.15
C SER A 108 45.08 -4.77 9.82
N ARG A 109 45.23 -5.76 8.92
CA ARG A 109 44.48 -5.83 7.65
C ARG A 109 43.00 -6.20 7.84
N PHE A 110 42.66 -6.84 8.96
CA PHE A 110 41.28 -7.21 9.31
C PHE A 110 40.56 -6.21 10.22
N ARG A 111 41.22 -5.12 10.66
CA ARG A 111 40.54 -4.00 11.32
C ARG A 111 39.58 -3.32 10.33
N ILE A 112 38.30 -3.66 10.44
CA ILE A 112 37.20 -2.96 9.75
C ILE A 112 37.32 -1.47 10.07
N ARG A 113 37.77 -0.66 9.09
CA ARG A 113 37.88 0.80 9.25
C ARG A 113 36.54 1.34 9.78
N PRO A 114 36.53 2.13 10.86
CA PRO A 114 35.29 2.71 11.38
C PRO A 114 34.69 3.60 10.29
N VAL A 115 33.55 3.16 9.75
CA VAL A 115 32.81 3.91 8.73
C VAL A 115 32.30 5.17 9.41
N ARG A 116 32.94 6.32 9.14
CA ARG A 116 32.52 7.62 9.68
C ARG A 116 31.01 7.77 9.45
N PRO A 117 30.22 8.14 10.48
CA PRO A 117 28.78 8.25 10.35
C PRO A 117 28.44 9.32 9.30
N VAL A 118 27.90 8.89 8.17
CA VAL A 118 27.38 9.80 7.15
C VAL A 118 26.08 10.38 7.69
N LEU A 119 26.20 11.53 8.35
CA LEU A 119 25.06 12.34 8.77
C LEU A 119 24.42 13.02 7.55
N PRO A 120 23.09 13.22 7.54
CA PRO A 120 22.41 13.96 6.49
C PRO A 120 22.89 15.41 6.47
N ARG A 121 23.11 15.98 5.28
CA ARG A 121 23.37 17.41 5.11
C ARG A 121 22.04 18.17 4.97
N ARG A 122 22.05 19.49 5.14
CA ARG A 122 20.89 20.36 4.82
C ARG A 122 20.34 20.07 3.41
N ALA A 123 21.23 19.80 2.45
CA ALA A 123 20.88 19.39 1.10
C ALA A 123 20.14 18.04 1.02
N ASP A 124 20.47 17.05 1.86
CA ASP A 124 19.73 15.77 1.90
C ASP A 124 18.33 15.96 2.51
N LEU A 125 18.17 16.87 3.49
CA LEU A 125 16.86 17.21 4.08
C LEU A 125 15.95 17.90 3.07
N ILE A 126 16.44 18.93 2.36
CA ILE A 126 15.69 19.63 1.30
C ILE A 126 15.34 18.66 0.16
N ALA A 127 16.27 17.79 -0.22
CA ALA A 127 16.09 16.81 -1.29
C ALA A 127 15.09 15.68 -0.96
N VAL A 128 14.68 15.51 0.31
CA VAL A 128 13.54 14.68 0.70
C VAL A 128 12.28 15.54 0.87
N ALA A 129 12.39 16.72 1.48
CA ALA A 129 11.25 17.59 1.74
C ALA A 129 10.52 18.06 0.47
N VAL A 130 11.24 18.39 -0.61
CA VAL A 130 10.62 18.85 -1.87
C VAL A 130 9.78 17.74 -2.54
N PRO A 131 10.30 16.52 -2.79
CA PRO A 131 9.47 15.41 -3.26
C PRO A 131 8.28 15.12 -2.34
N SER A 132 8.48 15.13 -1.02
CA SER A 132 7.41 14.92 -0.03
C SER A 132 6.27 15.92 -0.16
N VAL A 133 6.58 17.22 -0.23
CA VAL A 133 5.57 18.29 -0.38
C VAL A 133 4.82 18.16 -1.70
N VAL A 134 5.51 17.82 -2.79
CA VAL A 134 4.87 17.58 -4.10
C VAL A 134 3.89 16.41 -4.03
N SER A 135 4.33 15.24 -3.55
CA SER A 135 3.47 14.05 -3.44
C SER A 135 2.25 14.28 -2.55
N LEU A 136 2.43 14.98 -1.42
CA LEU A 136 1.33 15.37 -0.52
C LEU A 136 0.35 16.33 -1.18
N ALA A 137 0.82 17.37 -1.87
CA ALA A 137 -0.01 18.37 -2.51
C ALA A 137 -0.89 17.77 -3.61
N TYR A 138 -0.36 16.82 -4.39
CA TYR A 138 -1.12 16.12 -5.41
C TYR A 138 -2.10 15.09 -4.85
N GLY A 139 -1.73 14.32 -3.82
CA GLY A 139 -2.69 13.45 -3.12
C GLY A 139 -3.85 14.24 -2.52
N TRP A 140 -3.56 15.41 -1.95
CA TRP A 140 -4.56 16.36 -1.46
C TRP A 140 -5.46 16.91 -2.58
N ALA A 141 -4.90 17.22 -3.75
CA ALA A 141 -5.68 17.67 -4.91
C ALA A 141 -6.62 16.58 -5.44
N MET A 142 -6.17 15.31 -5.46
CA MET A 142 -6.94 14.17 -5.95
C MET A 142 -8.05 13.77 -4.97
N VAL A 143 -7.70 13.40 -3.73
CA VAL A 143 -8.65 12.80 -2.76
C VAL A 143 -8.85 13.59 -1.46
N GLY A 144 -8.00 14.57 -1.14
CA GLY A 144 -8.09 15.36 0.10
C GLY A 144 -9.30 16.30 0.26
N ARG A 145 -10.23 16.31 -0.71
CA ARG A 145 -11.53 17.01 -0.61
C ARG A 145 -12.73 16.06 -0.74
N LEU A 146 -12.53 14.76 -0.58
CA LEU A 146 -13.59 13.75 -0.53
C LEU A 146 -13.94 13.50 0.94
N VAL A 147 -15.21 13.23 1.26
CA VAL A 147 -15.64 12.96 2.65
C VAL A 147 -15.08 11.62 3.15
N ALA A 148 -14.99 10.64 2.24
CA ALA A 148 -14.34 9.36 2.49
C ALA A 148 -13.61 8.86 1.24
N THR A 149 -12.68 7.92 1.42
CA THR A 149 -11.96 7.26 0.32
C THR A 149 -12.96 6.66 -0.70
N PRO A 150 -12.78 6.93 -2.01
CA PRO A 150 -13.68 6.41 -3.03
C PRO A 150 -13.61 4.89 -3.18
N GLY A 151 -14.62 4.29 -3.80
CA GLY A 151 -14.62 2.86 -4.15
C GLY A 151 -15.16 1.91 -3.07
N TRP A 152 -15.20 0.62 -3.40
CA TRP A 152 -15.87 -0.43 -2.61
C TRP A 152 -14.90 -1.21 -1.71
N ASP A 153 -13.65 -1.31 -2.13
CA ASP A 153 -12.60 -2.02 -1.40
C ASP A 153 -12.29 -1.27 -0.07
N ALA A 154 -12.12 0.05 -0.16
CA ALA A 154 -12.02 0.95 0.99
C ALA A 154 -13.22 0.85 1.95
N MET A 155 -14.43 0.57 1.44
CA MET A 155 -15.60 0.35 2.29
C MET A 155 -15.52 -0.96 3.07
N ASN A 156 -15.12 -2.08 2.46
CA ASN A 156 -14.90 -3.33 3.19
C ASN A 156 -13.75 -3.21 4.21
N HIS A 157 -12.66 -2.53 3.85
CA HIS A 157 -11.57 -2.27 4.78
C HIS A 157 -11.97 -1.33 5.93
N GLY A 158 -12.76 -0.28 5.67
CA GLY A 158 -13.36 0.54 6.73
C GLY A 158 -14.24 -0.30 7.66
N TYR A 159 -15.04 -1.20 7.12
CA TYR A 159 -15.85 -2.14 7.91
C TYR A 159 -15.00 -3.00 8.86
N MET A 160 -13.93 -3.63 8.38
CA MET A 160 -13.06 -4.46 9.23
C MET A 160 -12.33 -3.64 10.30
N ALA A 161 -11.81 -2.47 9.94
CA ALA A 161 -11.11 -1.60 10.89
C ALA A 161 -12.06 -0.98 11.94
N ARG A 162 -13.36 -0.85 11.66
CA ARG A 162 -14.39 -0.56 12.66
C ARG A 162 -14.72 -1.77 13.51
N ARG A 163 -14.91 -2.95 12.91
CA ARG A 163 -15.20 -4.19 13.63
C ARG A 163 -14.15 -4.49 14.70
N ILE A 164 -12.86 -4.22 14.43
CA ILE A 164 -11.77 -4.29 15.42
C ILE A 164 -12.01 -3.41 16.67
N LEU A 165 -12.64 -2.24 16.48
CA LEU A 165 -12.99 -1.33 17.58
C LEU A 165 -14.24 -1.79 18.34
N ASP A 166 -15.24 -2.32 17.63
CA ASP A 166 -16.50 -2.78 18.22
C ASP A 166 -16.37 -4.12 18.96
N THR A 167 -15.46 -5.00 18.53
CA THR A 167 -15.13 -6.24 19.26
C THR A 167 -14.01 -6.06 20.28
N ASN A 168 -13.28 -4.94 20.21
CA ASN A 168 -12.04 -4.70 20.96
C ASN A 168 -10.99 -5.83 20.75
N SER A 169 -10.97 -6.45 19.58
CA SER A 169 -10.15 -7.62 19.22
C SER A 169 -9.73 -7.56 17.75
N VAL A 170 -8.52 -8.01 17.44
CA VAL A 170 -7.99 -8.12 16.06
C VAL A 170 -8.08 -9.54 15.49
N ASP A 171 -8.52 -10.52 16.29
CA ASP A 171 -8.68 -11.89 15.83
C ASP A 171 -9.70 -12.01 14.69
N ILE A 172 -9.40 -12.86 13.72
CA ILE A 172 -10.08 -12.90 12.42
C ILE A 172 -11.56 -13.31 12.53
N PRO A 173 -11.94 -14.36 13.30
CA PRO A 173 -13.35 -14.71 13.54
C PRO A 173 -14.15 -13.64 14.29
N SER A 174 -13.50 -12.81 15.12
CA SER A 174 -14.13 -11.67 15.80
C SER A 174 -14.47 -10.56 14.79
N VAL A 175 -13.53 -10.25 13.90
CA VAL A 175 -13.67 -9.16 12.92
C VAL A 175 -14.58 -9.54 11.75
N CYS A 176 -14.45 -10.74 11.20
CA CYS A 176 -15.29 -11.23 10.11
C CYS A 176 -16.76 -11.36 10.54
N SER A 177 -17.67 -10.75 9.80
CA SER A 177 -19.11 -10.84 10.08
C SER A 177 -19.98 -10.73 8.82
N SER A 178 -21.08 -11.48 8.81
CA SER A 178 -22.08 -11.47 7.73
C SER A 178 -23.02 -10.26 7.78
N GLY A 179 -23.15 -9.68 8.97
CA GLY A 179 -23.81 -8.41 9.31
C GLY A 179 -23.17 -7.84 10.57
N SER A 180 -23.49 -6.61 10.99
CA SER A 180 -22.82 -5.97 12.15
C SER A 180 -22.99 -6.72 13.47
N THR A 181 -23.99 -7.60 13.56
CA THR A 181 -24.38 -8.40 14.72
C THR A 181 -23.88 -9.85 14.70
N ASP A 182 -23.54 -10.42 13.54
CA ASP A 182 -23.36 -11.87 13.36
C ASP A 182 -21.95 -12.18 12.80
N THR A 183 -21.03 -12.57 13.69
CA THR A 183 -19.68 -13.05 13.34
C THR A 183 -19.69 -14.34 12.51
N VAL A 184 -18.62 -14.56 11.73
CA VAL A 184 -18.40 -15.75 10.88
C VAL A 184 -16.92 -16.12 10.94
N THR A 185 -16.55 -17.41 10.88
CA THR A 185 -15.14 -17.80 11.08
C THR A 185 -14.20 -17.28 9.99
N SER A 186 -14.74 -17.05 8.79
CA SER A 186 -14.00 -16.62 7.61
C SER A 186 -14.91 -15.88 6.63
N CYS A 187 -14.37 -14.84 6.01
CA CYS A 187 -15.08 -14.00 5.04
C CYS A 187 -14.13 -13.58 3.89
N GLU A 188 -14.68 -13.12 2.76
CA GLU A 188 -13.94 -12.86 1.52
C GLU A 188 -12.70 -11.97 1.71
N PHE A 189 -12.73 -11.10 2.73
CA PHE A 189 -11.63 -10.26 3.19
C PHE A 189 -11.31 -10.63 4.64
N TYR A 190 -10.04 -10.59 5.03
CA TYR A 190 -9.61 -10.74 6.42
C TYR A 190 -8.94 -9.45 6.91
N PRO A 191 -8.96 -9.15 8.23
CA PRO A 191 -8.25 -8.00 8.77
C PRO A 191 -6.78 -8.04 8.41
N LEU A 192 -6.32 -6.95 7.81
CA LEU A 192 -4.92 -6.71 7.49
C LEU A 192 -4.23 -5.94 8.62
N ALA A 193 -2.90 -5.97 8.67
CA ALA A 193 -2.12 -5.09 9.54
C ALA A 193 -2.46 -3.60 9.28
N GLU A 194 -2.80 -3.25 8.04
CA GLU A 194 -3.27 -1.90 7.68
C GLU A 194 -4.63 -1.57 8.35
N ASN A 195 -5.54 -2.55 8.49
CA ASN A 195 -6.81 -2.37 9.19
C ASN A 195 -6.61 -2.11 10.68
N VAL A 196 -5.70 -2.85 11.34
CA VAL A 196 -5.37 -2.61 12.75
C VAL A 196 -4.73 -1.24 12.93
N ALA A 197 -3.84 -0.82 12.03
CA ALA A 197 -3.21 0.50 12.09
C ALA A 197 -4.23 1.65 11.90
N TRP A 198 -5.24 1.45 11.05
CA TRP A 198 -6.36 2.38 10.93
C TRP A 198 -7.25 2.40 12.18
N ALA A 199 -7.52 1.25 12.80
CA ALA A 199 -8.23 1.17 14.07
C ALA A 199 -7.49 1.92 15.18
N GLN A 200 -6.19 1.68 15.34
CA GLN A 200 -5.31 2.37 16.30
C GLN A 200 -5.35 3.89 16.16
N ALA A 201 -5.12 4.41 14.96
CA ALA A 201 -5.08 5.85 14.72
C ALA A 201 -6.46 6.52 14.88
N THR A 202 -7.54 5.78 14.64
CA THR A 202 -8.93 6.23 14.85
C THR A 202 -9.23 6.28 16.36
N HIS A 203 -8.98 5.19 17.09
CA HIS A 203 -9.12 5.10 18.55
C HIS A 203 -8.32 6.19 19.29
N LEU A 204 -7.05 6.40 18.92
CA LEU A 204 -6.20 7.42 19.55
C LEU A 204 -6.56 8.87 19.21
N SER A 205 -7.32 9.10 18.13
CA SER A 205 -7.64 10.47 17.67
C SER A 205 -9.08 10.90 17.93
N GLY A 206 -10.00 9.96 18.21
CA GLY A 206 -11.44 10.22 18.26
C GLY A 206 -12.04 10.71 16.94
N GLY A 207 -11.30 10.62 15.83
CA GLY A 207 -11.74 11.07 14.51
C GLY A 207 -12.36 9.94 13.68
N LEU A 208 -12.86 10.31 12.49
CA LEU A 208 -13.49 9.35 11.58
C LEU A 208 -12.46 8.43 10.89
N LEU A 209 -12.84 7.17 10.70
CA LEU A 209 -12.00 6.15 10.08
C LEU A 209 -11.72 6.45 8.60
N SER A 210 -12.70 7.04 7.90
CA SER A 210 -12.55 7.61 6.56
C SER A 210 -11.42 8.63 6.47
N THR A 211 -11.25 9.47 7.50
CA THR A 211 -10.16 10.45 7.58
C THR A 211 -8.81 9.78 7.82
N THR A 212 -8.78 8.72 8.65
CA THR A 212 -7.58 7.90 8.87
C THR A 212 -7.13 7.19 7.58
N MET A 213 -8.06 6.58 6.83
CA MET A 213 -7.75 5.90 5.56
C MET A 213 -7.35 6.89 4.46
N THR A 214 -7.98 8.07 4.41
CA THR A 214 -7.60 9.16 3.49
C THR A 214 -6.20 9.70 3.81
N ALA A 215 -5.85 9.82 5.10
CA ALA A 215 -4.49 10.17 5.52
C ALA A 215 -3.46 9.12 5.06
N TRP A 216 -3.82 7.83 5.07
CA TRP A 216 -2.96 6.76 4.61
C TRP A 216 -2.62 6.87 3.11
N ALA A 217 -3.63 7.08 2.28
CA ALA A 217 -3.53 7.22 0.83
C ALA A 217 -2.78 8.50 0.38
N ILE A 218 -2.91 9.61 1.12
CA ILE A 218 -2.23 10.88 0.80
C ILE A 218 -0.81 10.93 1.37
N VAL A 219 -0.62 10.46 2.60
CA VAL A 219 0.58 10.72 3.41
C VAL A 219 1.49 9.50 3.46
N ILE A 220 0.99 8.37 3.97
CA ILE A 220 1.88 7.30 4.46
C ILE A 220 2.51 6.51 3.30
N GLY A 221 1.73 6.11 2.31
CA GLY A 221 2.26 5.49 1.08
C GLY A 221 3.20 6.44 0.33
N PRO A 222 2.74 7.62 -0.12
CA PRO A 222 3.56 8.52 -0.93
C PRO A 222 4.85 9.00 -0.25
N LEU A 223 4.86 9.22 1.08
CA LEU A 223 6.09 9.58 1.80
C LEU A 223 7.04 8.38 1.97
N ALA A 224 6.52 7.16 2.14
CA ALA A 224 7.34 5.96 2.16
C ALA A 224 8.02 5.71 0.80
N LEU A 225 7.31 5.93 -0.31
CA LEU A 225 7.87 5.82 -1.66
C LEU A 225 9.01 6.83 -1.88
N VAL A 226 8.79 8.10 -1.50
CA VAL A 226 9.81 9.15 -1.54
C VAL A 226 11.05 8.74 -0.74
N ALA A 227 10.86 8.30 0.51
CA ALA A 227 11.97 7.90 1.38
C ALA A 227 12.72 6.67 0.85
N GLY A 228 11.99 5.67 0.33
CA GLY A 228 12.53 4.44 -0.23
C GLY A 228 13.37 4.67 -1.48
N ILE A 229 12.85 5.43 -2.46
CA ILE A 229 13.61 5.78 -3.68
C ILE A 229 14.81 6.65 -3.32
N TYR A 230 14.62 7.67 -2.47
CA TYR A 230 15.73 8.53 -2.05
C TYR A 230 16.85 7.72 -1.39
N ALA A 231 16.52 6.86 -0.42
CA ALA A 231 17.48 5.98 0.23
C ALA A 231 18.19 5.05 -0.76
N ALA A 232 17.45 4.45 -1.71
CA ALA A 232 18.01 3.59 -2.76
C ALA A 232 19.04 4.32 -3.63
N VAL A 233 18.67 5.47 -4.21
CA VAL A 233 19.57 6.24 -5.08
C VAL A 233 20.81 6.69 -4.32
N ARG A 234 20.67 7.18 -3.08
CA ARG A 234 21.80 7.66 -2.25
C ARG A 234 22.71 6.51 -1.81
N ILE A 235 22.18 5.33 -1.44
CA ILE A 235 22.98 4.13 -1.13
C ILE A 235 23.81 3.69 -2.34
N LEU A 236 23.24 3.77 -3.54
CA LEU A 236 23.90 3.40 -4.80
C LEU A 236 24.83 4.51 -5.36
N ARG A 237 25.00 5.61 -4.62
CA ARG A 237 25.87 6.78 -4.87
C ARG A 237 25.35 7.81 -5.89
N GLY A 238 24.06 7.83 -6.18
CA GLY A 238 23.45 8.96 -6.90
C GLY A 238 23.53 10.27 -6.10
N GLY A 239 23.61 11.39 -6.81
CA GLY A 239 23.62 12.73 -6.21
C GLY A 239 22.27 13.10 -5.57
N PRO A 240 22.23 14.04 -4.60
CA PRO A 240 20.99 14.38 -3.89
C PRO A 240 19.91 14.95 -4.82
N VAL A 241 20.28 15.72 -5.86
CA VAL A 241 19.34 16.25 -6.86
C VAL A 241 18.71 15.14 -7.71
N ILE A 242 19.51 14.16 -8.16
CA ILE A 242 19.03 13.01 -8.93
C ILE A 242 18.13 12.12 -8.05
N ALA A 243 18.50 11.95 -6.77
CA ALA A 243 17.68 11.21 -5.80
C ALA A 243 16.35 11.92 -5.49
N ALA A 244 16.34 13.25 -5.38
CA ALA A 244 15.10 14.03 -5.27
C ALA A 244 14.23 13.87 -6.52
N ALA A 245 14.79 14.12 -7.71
CA ALA A 245 14.07 13.98 -8.97
C ALA A 245 13.44 12.58 -9.13
N ALA A 246 14.21 11.52 -8.87
CA ALA A 246 13.72 10.15 -8.95
C ALA A 246 12.63 9.83 -7.92
N ALA A 247 12.67 10.46 -6.74
CA ALA A 247 11.64 10.33 -5.71
C ALA A 247 10.37 11.15 -6.03
N THR A 248 10.47 12.27 -6.75
CA THR A 248 9.32 13.09 -7.16
C THR A 248 8.59 12.52 -8.39
N ALA A 249 9.31 11.96 -9.37
CA ALA A 249 8.73 11.58 -10.66
C ALA A 249 7.53 10.60 -10.57
N PRO A 250 7.50 9.61 -9.66
CA PRO A 250 6.33 8.74 -9.46
C PRO A 250 5.07 9.43 -8.93
N ALA A 251 5.13 10.69 -8.50
CA ALA A 251 3.92 11.46 -8.22
C ALA A 251 3.08 11.66 -9.50
N PHE A 252 3.74 11.91 -10.63
CA PHE A 252 3.13 12.23 -11.93
C PHE A 252 2.96 11.02 -12.85
N LEU A 253 3.86 10.04 -12.74
CA LEU A 253 4.07 8.96 -13.73
C LEU A 253 3.99 7.58 -13.10
N GLY A 254 3.20 6.70 -13.71
CA GLY A 254 2.90 5.40 -13.14
C GLY A 254 1.88 5.60 -12.00
N PRO A 255 0.61 5.26 -12.25
CA PRO A 255 -0.56 5.89 -11.62
C PRO A 255 -0.84 5.37 -10.20
N MET A 256 0.04 5.67 -9.26
CA MET A 256 -0.16 5.43 -7.81
C MET A 256 -1.58 5.83 -7.33
N TRP A 257 -2.19 6.83 -7.97
CA TRP A 257 -3.51 7.35 -7.65
C TRP A 257 -4.70 6.62 -8.33
N THR A 258 -4.52 5.81 -9.38
CA THR A 258 -5.67 5.14 -10.04
C THR A 258 -6.25 3.99 -9.23
N SER A 259 -5.47 3.32 -8.38
CA SER A 259 -5.96 2.25 -7.49
C SER A 259 -7.00 2.75 -6.48
N LEU A 260 -6.96 4.04 -6.12
CA LEU A 260 -7.99 4.70 -5.32
C LEU A 260 -9.34 4.78 -6.04
N ILE A 261 -9.39 4.74 -7.38
CA ILE A 261 -10.66 4.75 -8.13
C ILE A 261 -11.51 3.49 -7.82
N THR A 262 -10.90 2.38 -7.43
CA THR A 262 -11.60 1.17 -6.94
C THR A 262 -11.64 1.08 -5.41
N GLY A 263 -10.90 1.95 -4.71
CA GLY A 263 -10.76 2.00 -3.26
C GLY A 263 -9.60 1.16 -2.71
N ARG A 264 -8.72 0.65 -3.57
CA ARG A 264 -7.64 -0.26 -3.20
C ARG A 264 -6.44 0.54 -2.62
N VAL A 265 -6.59 1.03 -1.39
CA VAL A 265 -5.55 1.81 -0.66
C VAL A 265 -4.31 0.96 -0.41
N ASN A 266 -4.52 -0.31 -0.07
CA ASN A 266 -3.50 -1.37 0.03
C ASN A 266 -2.69 -1.52 -1.26
N GLU A 267 -3.34 -1.61 -2.43
CA GLU A 267 -2.71 -1.77 -3.75
C GLU A 267 -1.91 -0.52 -4.16
N GLN A 268 -2.36 0.69 -3.79
CA GLN A 268 -1.53 1.89 -3.93
C GLN A 268 -0.28 1.80 -3.05
N THR A 269 -0.47 1.43 -1.79
CA THR A 269 0.49 1.72 -0.71
C THR A 269 1.56 0.63 -0.61
N ALA A 270 1.26 -0.64 -0.94
CA ALA A 270 2.24 -1.73 -0.85
C ALA A 270 3.45 -1.59 -1.81
N PRO A 271 3.27 -1.23 -3.10
CA PRO A 271 4.39 -0.88 -3.99
C PRO A 271 5.24 0.29 -3.47
N CYS A 272 4.63 1.22 -2.72
CA CYS A 272 5.32 2.34 -2.09
C CYS A 272 6.27 1.89 -0.97
N LEU A 273 5.90 0.85 -0.22
CA LEU A 273 6.73 0.29 0.85
C LEU A 273 7.85 -0.62 0.31
N ALA A 274 7.59 -1.31 -0.81
CA ALA A 274 8.44 -2.37 -1.33
C ALA A 274 9.91 -1.97 -1.56
N GLY A 275 10.16 -0.75 -2.06
CA GLY A 275 11.52 -0.26 -2.32
C GLY A 275 12.41 -0.17 -1.08
N GLY A 276 11.85 0.17 0.08
CA GLY A 276 12.58 0.22 1.36
C GLY A 276 12.93 -1.17 1.89
N VAL A 277 11.97 -2.10 1.85
CA VAL A 277 12.15 -3.48 2.32
C VAL A 277 13.11 -4.27 1.41
N ALA A 278 12.98 -4.11 0.09
CA ALA A 278 13.89 -4.71 -0.89
C ALA A 278 15.35 -4.25 -0.70
N LEU A 279 15.54 -2.97 -0.35
CA LEU A 279 16.85 -2.41 -0.04
C LEU A 279 17.42 -2.92 1.30
N LEU A 280 16.58 -3.08 2.34
CA LEU A 280 16.99 -3.75 3.58
C LEU A 280 17.45 -5.20 3.31
N LEU A 281 16.71 -5.95 2.50
CA LEU A 281 17.03 -7.34 2.15
C LEU A 281 18.36 -7.43 1.39
N ALA A 282 18.58 -6.59 0.37
CA ALA A 282 19.85 -6.56 -0.35
C ALA A 282 21.04 -6.14 0.55
N LEU A 283 20.80 -5.26 1.52
CA LEU A 283 21.80 -4.84 2.50
C LEU A 283 22.01 -5.87 3.63
N SER A 284 21.11 -6.82 3.86
CA SER A 284 21.36 -7.93 4.80
C SER A 284 22.42 -8.89 4.24
N LEU A 285 22.38 -9.19 2.94
CA LEU A 285 23.30 -10.16 2.33
C LEU A 285 24.68 -9.58 2.01
N ARG A 286 24.75 -8.31 1.60
CA ARG A 286 26.03 -7.62 1.24
C ARG A 286 26.57 -6.68 2.33
N GLY A 287 25.78 -6.33 3.34
CA GLY A 287 26.14 -5.33 4.35
C GLY A 287 26.97 -5.84 5.54
N PRO A 288 27.33 -4.94 6.47
CA PRO A 288 28.13 -5.24 7.67
C PRO A 288 27.29 -5.77 8.85
N HIS A 289 25.96 -5.77 8.75
CA HIS A 289 25.04 -6.11 9.85
C HIS A 289 23.98 -7.14 9.41
N PRO A 290 24.39 -8.32 8.89
CA PRO A 290 23.48 -9.25 8.21
C PRO A 290 22.27 -9.63 9.05
N VAL A 291 22.47 -10.03 10.30
CA VAL A 291 21.35 -10.42 11.20
C VAL A 291 20.39 -9.24 11.45
N ARG A 292 20.89 -8.05 11.78
CA ARG A 292 20.00 -6.91 12.10
C ARG A 292 19.22 -6.43 10.88
N LEU A 293 19.88 -6.35 9.73
CA LEU A 293 19.23 -5.96 8.47
C LEU A 293 18.30 -7.06 7.96
N GLY A 294 18.62 -8.33 8.22
CA GLY A 294 17.77 -9.49 7.91
C GLY A 294 16.50 -9.49 8.75
N LEU A 295 16.59 -9.34 10.08
CA LEU A 295 15.43 -9.22 10.96
C LEU A 295 14.48 -8.10 10.50
N LEU A 296 15.02 -6.92 10.16
CA LEU A 296 14.24 -5.80 9.66
C LEU A 296 13.63 -6.06 8.27
N ALA A 297 14.38 -6.71 7.36
CA ALA A 297 13.87 -7.07 6.04
C ALA A 297 12.75 -8.13 6.11
N GLY A 298 12.89 -9.12 7.00
CA GLY A 298 11.88 -10.16 7.25
C GLY A 298 10.60 -9.56 7.83
N LEU A 299 10.74 -8.76 8.89
CA LEU A 299 9.61 -8.08 9.55
C LEU A 299 8.87 -7.14 8.58
N GLY A 300 9.61 -6.32 7.82
CA GLY A 300 9.02 -5.47 6.78
C GLY A 300 8.39 -6.26 5.62
N GLY A 301 8.91 -7.46 5.33
CA GLY A 301 8.31 -8.40 4.40
C GLY A 301 6.97 -8.95 4.90
N ALA A 302 6.91 -9.36 6.17
CA ALA A 302 5.67 -9.77 6.82
C ALA A 302 4.62 -8.64 6.87
N GLY A 303 5.07 -7.40 7.11
CA GLY A 303 4.21 -6.21 7.06
C GLY A 303 3.62 -5.95 5.68
N ILE A 304 4.38 -6.18 4.60
CA ILE A 304 3.86 -6.14 3.23
C ILE A 304 2.92 -7.31 2.95
N VAL A 305 3.24 -8.53 3.43
CA VAL A 305 2.36 -9.70 3.24
C VAL A 305 1.01 -9.50 3.93
N MET A 306 0.99 -8.95 5.16
CA MET A 306 -0.25 -8.63 5.89
C MET A 306 -0.88 -7.28 5.49
N MET A 307 -0.63 -6.82 4.28
CA MET A 307 -1.15 -5.56 3.72
C MET A 307 -1.59 -5.75 2.27
N HIS A 308 -0.77 -6.40 1.46
CA HIS A 308 -1.14 -6.92 0.16
C HIS A 308 -0.21 -8.09 -0.14
N SER A 309 -0.69 -9.31 0.10
CA SER A 309 0.09 -10.57 0.20
C SER A 309 1.04 -10.86 -0.96
N TYR A 310 0.82 -10.20 -2.10
CA TYR A 310 1.40 -10.50 -3.39
C TYR A 310 2.52 -9.52 -3.80
N ASP A 311 2.61 -8.34 -3.16
CA ASP A 311 3.72 -7.39 -3.37
C ASP A 311 5.09 -7.93 -2.90
N VAL A 312 5.09 -9.03 -2.15
CA VAL A 312 6.30 -9.78 -1.81
C VAL A 312 7.08 -10.23 -3.06
N LEU A 313 6.40 -10.44 -4.20
CA LEU A 313 7.05 -10.73 -5.49
C LEU A 313 7.82 -9.49 -6.00
N PHE A 314 7.22 -8.31 -5.92
CA PHE A 314 7.86 -7.05 -6.32
C PHE A 314 9.03 -6.70 -5.40
N VAL A 315 8.89 -6.92 -4.09
CA VAL A 315 9.99 -6.85 -3.11
C VAL A 315 11.14 -7.78 -3.49
N GLY A 316 10.85 -9.05 -3.82
CA GLY A 316 11.86 -10.05 -4.19
C GLY A 316 12.63 -9.68 -5.45
N VAL A 317 11.94 -9.20 -6.49
CA VAL A 317 12.54 -8.80 -7.77
C VAL A 317 13.38 -7.52 -7.62
N LEU A 318 12.88 -6.51 -6.88
CA LEU A 318 13.67 -5.33 -6.54
C LEU A 318 14.88 -5.70 -5.68
N ALA A 319 14.75 -6.63 -4.73
CA ALA A 319 15.85 -7.08 -3.88
C ALA A 319 16.93 -7.79 -4.70
N LEU A 320 16.56 -8.65 -5.65
CA LEU A 320 17.48 -9.26 -6.61
C LEU A 320 18.20 -8.18 -7.45
N GLY A 321 17.45 -7.20 -7.96
CA GLY A 321 18.02 -6.06 -8.68
C GLY A 321 19.01 -5.25 -7.84
N PHE A 322 18.67 -4.94 -6.59
CA PHE A 322 19.55 -4.27 -5.63
C PHE A 322 20.78 -5.13 -5.31
N LEU A 323 20.64 -6.45 -5.15
CA LEU A 323 21.75 -7.35 -4.88
C LEU A 323 22.82 -7.32 -5.98
N LEU A 324 22.47 -7.07 -7.25
CA LEU A 324 23.47 -6.91 -8.31
C LEU A 324 24.35 -5.66 -8.10
N VAL A 325 23.77 -4.54 -7.66
CA VAL A 325 24.41 -3.21 -7.65
C VAL A 325 24.87 -2.69 -6.28
N VAL A 326 24.35 -3.23 -5.17
CA VAL A 326 24.73 -2.84 -3.81
C VAL A 326 26.21 -3.18 -3.55
N PRO A 327 27.04 -2.24 -3.07
CA PRO A 327 28.46 -2.47 -2.85
C PRO A 327 28.73 -3.29 -1.58
N GLY A 328 29.22 -4.51 -1.75
CA GLY A 328 29.68 -5.41 -0.69
C GLY A 328 29.97 -6.81 -1.22
N ALA A 329 30.80 -7.57 -0.50
CA ALA A 329 31.09 -8.96 -0.87
C ALA A 329 29.97 -9.88 -0.37
N LEU A 330 29.39 -10.67 -1.28
CA LEU A 330 28.59 -11.84 -0.91
C LEU A 330 29.55 -12.88 -0.29
N THR A 331 29.20 -13.40 0.87
CA THR A 331 29.97 -14.44 1.57
C THR A 331 28.98 -15.36 2.26
N TRP A 332 29.13 -16.68 2.09
CA TRP A 332 28.14 -17.67 2.55
C TRP A 332 27.69 -17.43 4.01
N ARG A 333 28.64 -17.21 4.92
CA ARG A 333 28.37 -16.91 6.34
C ARG A 333 27.53 -15.64 6.59
N ARG A 334 27.65 -14.59 5.76
CA ARG A 334 26.81 -13.39 5.87
C ARG A 334 25.47 -13.57 5.19
N SER A 335 25.45 -14.16 4.00
CA SER A 335 24.23 -14.44 3.26
C SER A 335 23.31 -15.36 4.06
N GLY A 336 23.80 -16.49 4.56
CA GLY A 336 23.03 -17.40 5.41
C GLY A 336 22.53 -16.76 6.71
N ALA A 337 23.35 -15.92 7.36
CA ALA A 337 22.93 -15.18 8.54
C ALA A 337 21.91 -14.05 8.25
N GLY A 338 21.91 -13.48 7.04
CA GLY A 338 20.93 -12.49 6.59
C GLY A 338 19.61 -13.13 6.14
N ILE A 339 19.68 -14.22 5.36
CA ILE A 339 18.52 -15.01 4.93
C ILE A 339 17.86 -15.65 6.15
N GLY A 340 18.60 -16.33 7.03
CA GLY A 340 18.04 -16.97 8.22
C GLY A 340 17.35 -15.97 9.15
N ALA A 341 17.94 -14.78 9.35
CA ALA A 341 17.31 -13.72 10.12
C ALA A 341 16.06 -13.14 9.44
N ALA A 342 16.04 -13.00 8.11
CA ALA A 342 14.86 -12.55 7.36
C ALA A 342 13.75 -13.62 7.33
N ALA A 343 14.11 -14.90 7.20
CA ALA A 343 13.18 -16.02 7.27
C ALA A 343 12.53 -16.11 8.66
N VAL A 344 13.30 -16.04 9.74
CA VAL A 344 12.75 -16.05 11.11
C VAL A 344 11.83 -14.85 11.35
N ALA A 345 12.28 -13.62 11.07
CA ALA A 345 11.45 -12.43 11.30
C ALA A 345 10.28 -12.25 10.32
N GLY A 346 10.32 -12.91 9.16
CA GLY A 346 9.23 -12.92 8.18
C GLY A 346 8.23 -14.04 8.40
N LEU A 347 8.66 -15.22 8.86
CA LEU A 347 7.78 -16.36 9.10
C LEU A 347 7.10 -16.31 10.48
N VAL A 348 7.79 -15.87 11.54
CA VAL A 348 7.18 -15.84 12.89
C VAL A 348 5.87 -15.02 12.94
N PRO A 349 5.74 -13.84 12.31
CA PRO A 349 4.46 -13.13 12.23
C PRO A 349 3.39 -13.81 11.35
N ILE A 350 3.79 -14.66 10.40
CA ILE A 350 2.91 -15.21 9.36
C ILE A 350 2.43 -16.63 9.68
N LEU A 351 3.22 -17.41 10.44
CA LEU A 351 2.94 -18.81 10.73
C LEU A 351 1.55 -19.06 11.38
N PRO A 352 1.09 -18.28 12.37
CA PRO A 352 -0.27 -18.45 12.92
C PRO A 352 -1.39 -18.08 11.92
N LEU A 353 -1.09 -17.21 10.95
CA LEU A 353 -2.07 -16.65 10.01
C LEU A 353 -2.14 -17.40 8.67
N ILE A 354 -1.23 -18.34 8.42
CA ILE A 354 -1.03 -18.96 7.11
C ILE A 354 -2.28 -19.67 6.56
N GLY A 355 -3.09 -20.27 7.43
CA GLY A 355 -4.36 -20.91 7.05
C GLY A 355 -5.38 -19.93 6.46
N VAL A 356 -5.48 -18.73 7.03
CA VAL A 356 -6.40 -17.68 6.55
C VAL A 356 -5.88 -17.05 5.25
N ILE A 357 -4.58 -16.76 5.19
CA ILE A 357 -3.94 -16.18 4.00
C ILE A 357 -4.11 -17.09 2.77
N LEU A 358 -3.99 -18.41 2.95
CA LEU A 358 -4.19 -19.39 1.87
C LEU A 358 -5.68 -19.64 1.58
N GLY A 359 -6.52 -19.77 2.61
CA GLY A 359 -7.95 -20.04 2.44
C GLY A 359 -8.68 -18.97 1.63
N ALA A 360 -8.41 -17.68 1.91
CA ALA A 360 -9.03 -16.55 1.23
C ALA A 360 -8.70 -16.45 -0.28
N GLY A 361 -7.69 -17.19 -0.76
CA GLY A 361 -7.35 -17.28 -2.18
C GLY A 361 -8.08 -18.40 -2.93
N GLY A 362 -8.50 -19.47 -2.24
CA GLY A 362 -9.06 -20.68 -2.86
C GLY A 362 -10.53 -20.58 -3.29
N GLU A 363 -11.27 -19.59 -2.78
CA GLU A 363 -12.73 -19.50 -2.95
C GLU A 363 -13.19 -18.36 -3.89
N ARG A 364 -12.26 -17.59 -4.47
CA ARG A 364 -12.59 -16.49 -5.38
C ARG A 364 -12.78 -16.97 -6.83
N ILE A 365 -13.80 -16.46 -7.50
CA ILE A 365 -14.07 -16.77 -8.91
C ILE A 365 -13.07 -16.03 -9.80
N THR A 366 -12.21 -16.77 -10.50
CA THR A 366 -11.31 -16.23 -11.52
C THR A 366 -12.09 -15.85 -12.77
N GLU A 367 -12.14 -14.56 -13.10
CA GLU A 367 -12.64 -14.11 -14.41
C GLU A 367 -11.62 -14.47 -15.51
N PRO A 368 -12.07 -14.87 -16.72
CA PRO A 368 -11.15 -15.14 -17.83
C PRO A 368 -10.45 -13.85 -18.29
N PRO A 369 -9.14 -13.86 -18.58
CA PRO A 369 -8.42 -12.64 -18.97
C PRO A 369 -8.98 -11.96 -20.23
N GLU A 370 -9.11 -10.63 -20.22
CA GLU A 370 -9.64 -9.83 -21.35
C GLU A 370 -8.90 -10.08 -22.67
N LEU A 371 -7.60 -10.38 -22.60
CA LEU A 371 -6.71 -10.61 -23.74
C LEU A 371 -6.30 -12.08 -23.92
N LEU A 372 -7.07 -13.03 -23.36
CA LEU A 372 -6.79 -14.47 -23.46
C LEU A 372 -6.57 -14.91 -24.92
N GLY A 373 -5.40 -15.51 -25.20
CA GLY A 373 -4.95 -15.92 -26.54
C GLY A 373 -4.49 -14.76 -27.45
N GLN A 374 -4.77 -13.50 -27.12
CA GLN A 374 -4.50 -12.32 -27.94
C GLN A 374 -3.10 -11.74 -27.68
N TRP A 375 -2.06 -12.57 -27.74
CA TRP A 375 -0.66 -12.23 -27.45
C TRP A 375 -0.16 -10.95 -28.13
N GLY A 376 -0.55 -10.71 -29.39
CA GLY A 376 -0.20 -9.48 -30.10
C GLY A 376 -0.71 -8.21 -29.41
N LYS A 377 -2.00 -8.20 -29.02
CA LYS A 377 -2.61 -7.08 -28.28
C LYS A 377 -2.06 -6.96 -26.85
N ALA A 378 -1.73 -8.08 -26.22
CA ALA A 378 -1.07 -8.07 -24.91
C ALA A 378 0.31 -7.39 -25.00
N ILE A 379 1.11 -7.70 -26.03
CA ILE A 379 2.39 -7.02 -26.29
C ILE A 379 2.16 -5.54 -26.65
N GLU A 380 1.18 -5.25 -27.51
CA GLU A 380 0.82 -3.88 -27.93
C GLU A 380 0.51 -3.00 -26.71
N TYR A 381 -0.39 -3.45 -25.84
CA TYR A 381 -0.72 -2.80 -24.56
C TYR A 381 0.50 -2.70 -23.66
N TRP A 382 1.15 -3.81 -23.32
CA TRP A 382 2.21 -3.83 -22.29
C TRP A 382 3.55 -3.21 -22.73
N VAL A 383 3.81 -3.01 -24.03
CA VAL A 383 5.09 -2.48 -24.52
C VAL A 383 4.94 -1.13 -25.24
N THR A 384 3.94 -0.97 -26.10
CA THR A 384 3.86 0.17 -27.03
C THR A 384 2.75 1.18 -26.74
N ASP A 385 1.72 0.81 -26.00
CA ASP A 385 0.56 1.69 -25.77
C ASP A 385 0.94 2.94 -24.94
N PRO A 386 0.86 4.15 -25.52
CA PRO A 386 1.19 5.39 -24.83
C PRO A 386 0.30 5.65 -23.60
N GLN A 387 -0.88 5.01 -23.50
CA GLN A 387 -1.79 5.15 -22.36
C GLN A 387 -1.17 4.72 -21.03
N ARG A 388 -0.13 3.88 -21.05
CA ARG A 388 0.62 3.45 -19.84
C ARG A 388 1.63 4.50 -19.33
N TYR A 389 1.86 5.55 -20.12
CA TYR A 389 2.83 6.63 -19.86
C TYR A 389 2.15 8.00 -19.64
N VAL A 390 0.82 8.04 -19.59
CA VAL A 390 0.03 9.25 -19.39
C VAL A 390 0.23 9.84 -17.99
N LEU A 391 0.35 11.16 -17.91
CA LEU A 391 0.36 11.91 -16.64
C LEU A 391 -0.95 11.62 -15.89
N TRP A 392 -0.87 11.04 -14.68
CA TRP A 392 -2.03 10.66 -13.85
C TRP A 392 -3.00 9.60 -14.43
N GLY A 393 -2.82 9.21 -15.69
CA GLY A 393 -3.74 8.33 -16.42
C GLY A 393 -3.22 6.89 -16.55
N PHE A 394 -4.16 5.95 -16.59
CA PHE A 394 -3.92 4.54 -16.90
C PHE A 394 -5.25 3.80 -17.12
N PRO A 395 -5.84 3.90 -18.33
CA PRO A 395 -7.00 3.11 -18.70
C PRO A 395 -6.65 1.60 -18.75
N GLY A 396 -7.68 0.75 -18.83
CA GLY A 396 -7.50 -0.65 -19.23
C GLY A 396 -7.42 -0.80 -20.76
N PRO A 397 -7.19 -2.02 -21.27
CA PRO A 397 -7.09 -2.29 -22.70
C PRO A 397 -8.26 -1.69 -23.51
N GLY A 398 -7.95 -1.04 -24.64
CA GLY A 398 -8.95 -0.52 -25.59
C GLY A 398 -9.78 0.69 -25.13
N ASN A 399 -9.48 1.31 -23.98
CA ASN A 399 -10.26 2.42 -23.43
C ASN A 399 -9.55 3.79 -23.63
N ASN A 400 -9.44 4.18 -24.91
CA ASN A 400 -8.60 5.26 -25.46
C ASN A 400 -8.87 6.70 -24.96
N THR A 401 -9.69 6.90 -23.93
CA THR A 401 -10.27 8.19 -23.49
C THR A 401 -9.33 9.09 -22.67
N GLN A 402 -8.01 8.86 -22.71
CA GLN A 402 -7.03 9.56 -21.86
C GLN A 402 -5.84 10.19 -22.61
N LEU A 403 -5.85 10.23 -23.95
CA LEU A 403 -4.79 10.84 -24.79
C LEU A 403 -5.19 12.21 -25.38
N ASP A 404 -6.39 12.70 -25.03
CA ASP A 404 -6.92 13.98 -25.51
C ASP A 404 -6.25 15.16 -24.80
N GLY A 405 -5.56 16.00 -25.56
CA GLY A 405 -4.99 17.27 -25.08
C GLY A 405 -3.46 17.35 -25.19
N LEU A 406 -2.98 18.49 -25.69
CA LEU A 406 -1.56 18.73 -26.00
C LEU A 406 -0.63 18.50 -24.78
N ALA A 407 -1.05 18.90 -23.57
CA ALA A 407 -0.26 18.74 -22.36
C ALA A 407 -0.02 17.26 -22.00
N VAL A 408 -1.00 16.38 -22.23
CA VAL A 408 -0.84 14.94 -22.04
C VAL A 408 0.14 14.39 -23.08
N GLN A 409 -0.05 14.73 -24.35
CA GLN A 409 0.76 14.24 -25.45
C GLN A 409 2.23 14.65 -25.32
N VAL A 410 2.51 15.92 -24.98
CA VAL A 410 3.87 16.40 -24.70
C VAL A 410 4.48 15.67 -23.49
N GLY A 411 3.70 15.42 -22.44
CA GLY A 411 4.13 14.62 -21.30
C GLY A 411 4.55 13.19 -21.71
N VAL A 412 3.69 12.50 -22.45
CA VAL A 412 3.95 11.15 -22.99
C VAL A 412 5.22 11.12 -23.85
N TRP A 413 5.43 12.09 -24.75
CA TRP A 413 6.63 12.14 -25.59
C TRP A 413 7.93 12.34 -24.77
N ILE A 414 7.91 13.20 -23.75
CA ILE A 414 9.03 13.38 -22.81
C ILE A 414 9.33 12.07 -22.08
N VAL A 415 8.29 11.37 -21.62
CA VAL A 415 8.40 10.09 -20.92
C VAL A 415 8.98 9.01 -21.82
N ILE A 416 8.43 8.81 -23.02
CA ILE A 416 8.89 7.80 -23.98
C ILE A 416 10.36 8.04 -24.35
N ALA A 417 10.75 9.28 -24.68
CA ALA A 417 12.15 9.60 -24.99
C ALA A 417 13.12 9.26 -23.83
N CYS A 418 12.69 9.50 -22.58
CA CYS A 418 13.47 9.13 -21.40
C CYS A 418 13.47 7.60 -21.16
N LEU A 419 12.33 6.92 -21.28
CA LEU A 419 12.24 5.48 -21.09
C LEU A 419 13.10 4.73 -22.11
N LEU A 420 13.14 5.18 -23.37
CA LEU A 420 14.03 4.66 -24.42
C LEU A 420 15.53 4.87 -24.10
N ALA A 421 15.90 5.95 -23.41
CA ALA A 421 17.27 6.19 -22.94
C ALA A 421 17.63 5.38 -21.67
N SER A 422 16.63 4.94 -20.89
CA SER A 422 16.85 4.30 -19.59
C SER A 422 17.63 2.96 -19.60
N PRO A 423 17.60 2.10 -20.65
CA PRO A 423 18.39 0.87 -20.71
C PRO A 423 19.90 1.11 -20.71
N LEU A 424 20.36 2.29 -21.13
CA LEU A 424 21.78 2.67 -21.07
C LEU A 424 22.32 2.72 -19.62
N SER A 425 21.44 2.70 -18.61
CA SER A 425 21.82 2.48 -17.20
C SER A 425 22.51 1.13 -16.96
N LEU A 426 22.28 0.11 -17.80
CA LEU A 426 22.98 -1.17 -17.78
C LEU A 426 24.48 -1.02 -18.09
N VAL A 427 24.83 -0.10 -18.98
CA VAL A 427 26.22 0.15 -19.41
C VAL A 427 26.85 1.26 -18.57
N LEU A 428 26.16 2.38 -18.39
CA LEU A 428 26.68 3.59 -17.77
C LEU A 428 26.77 3.47 -16.23
N PRO A 429 27.97 3.50 -15.62
CA PRO A 429 28.14 3.34 -14.18
C PRO A 429 27.54 4.48 -13.35
N GLN A 430 27.36 5.68 -13.94
CA GLN A 430 26.74 6.84 -13.31
C GLN A 430 25.25 6.60 -12.99
N VAL A 431 24.55 5.85 -13.84
CA VAL A 431 23.10 5.62 -13.76
C VAL A 431 22.77 4.20 -13.25
N ARG A 432 23.77 3.47 -12.76
CA ARG A 432 23.65 2.11 -12.20
C ARG A 432 22.59 1.96 -11.09
N TRP A 433 22.17 3.07 -10.47
CA TRP A 433 21.13 3.11 -9.45
C TRP A 433 19.74 2.77 -9.99
N ALA A 434 19.51 2.89 -11.30
CA ALA A 434 18.26 2.57 -11.97
C ALA A 434 18.10 1.07 -12.31
N ARG A 435 19.19 0.30 -12.36
CA ARG A 435 19.17 -1.12 -12.76
C ARG A 435 18.18 -2.01 -11.97
N PRO A 436 17.96 -1.84 -10.65
CA PRO A 436 16.96 -2.62 -9.92
C PRO A 436 15.54 -2.38 -10.43
N TRP A 437 15.22 -1.12 -10.71
CA TRP A 437 13.94 -0.68 -11.24
C TRP A 437 13.76 -1.13 -12.70
N LEU A 438 14.84 -1.13 -13.50
CA LEU A 438 14.81 -1.66 -14.87
C LEU A 438 14.54 -3.17 -14.89
N LEU A 439 15.17 -3.94 -14.00
CA LEU A 439 14.90 -5.38 -13.85
C LEU A 439 13.43 -5.63 -13.46
N ALA A 440 12.92 -4.90 -12.48
CA ALA A 440 11.51 -5.00 -12.07
C ALA A 440 10.57 -4.59 -13.20
N GLY A 441 10.88 -3.53 -13.95
CA GLY A 441 10.10 -3.07 -15.09
C GLY A 441 9.99 -4.10 -16.21
N VAL A 442 11.11 -4.70 -16.62
CA VAL A 442 11.12 -5.76 -17.64
C VAL A 442 10.35 -6.98 -17.14
N LEU A 443 10.64 -7.46 -15.91
CA LEU A 443 10.04 -8.68 -15.39
C LEU A 443 8.52 -8.55 -15.19
N PHE A 444 8.03 -7.45 -14.59
CA PHE A 444 6.59 -7.25 -14.40
C PHE A 444 5.85 -6.95 -15.71
N THR A 445 6.53 -6.41 -16.73
CA THR A 445 5.97 -6.29 -18.08
C THR A 445 5.82 -7.68 -18.73
N LEU A 446 6.82 -8.55 -18.61
CA LEU A 446 6.76 -9.93 -19.13
C LEU A 446 5.71 -10.78 -18.39
N LEU A 447 5.64 -10.70 -17.06
CA LEU A 447 4.59 -11.36 -16.28
C LEU A 447 3.20 -10.85 -16.67
N GLY A 448 3.03 -9.54 -16.83
CA GLY A 448 1.79 -8.92 -17.27
C GLY A 448 1.30 -9.42 -18.63
N ILE A 449 2.17 -9.45 -19.64
CA ILE A 449 1.88 -10.05 -20.96
C ILE A 449 1.46 -11.51 -20.80
N TRP A 450 2.20 -12.28 -20.01
CA TRP A 450 1.95 -13.70 -19.81
C TRP A 450 0.62 -13.99 -19.11
N THR A 451 0.27 -13.24 -18.06
CA THR A 451 -0.96 -13.48 -17.30
C THR A 451 -2.21 -13.01 -18.03
N VAL A 452 -2.17 -11.89 -18.76
CA VAL A 452 -3.36 -11.44 -19.52
C VAL A 452 -3.62 -12.24 -20.80
N ALA A 453 -2.61 -12.95 -21.34
CA ALA A 453 -2.74 -13.71 -22.59
C ALA A 453 -2.77 -15.25 -22.42
N SER A 454 -2.29 -15.80 -21.30
CA SER A 454 -2.20 -17.26 -21.09
C SER A 454 -3.33 -17.83 -20.25
N GLY A 455 -4.00 -18.86 -20.79
CA GLY A 455 -4.91 -19.73 -20.03
C GLY A 455 -4.21 -20.90 -19.34
N SER A 456 -2.88 -20.91 -19.23
CA SER A 456 -2.14 -22.02 -18.61
C SER A 456 -2.38 -22.09 -17.10
N SER A 457 -2.34 -23.30 -16.52
CA SER A 457 -2.50 -23.51 -15.08
C SER A 457 -1.44 -22.75 -14.25
N ALA A 458 -0.23 -22.57 -14.78
CA ALA A 458 0.82 -21.77 -14.15
C ALA A 458 0.51 -20.26 -14.17
N ALA A 459 -0.05 -19.73 -15.27
CA ALA A 459 -0.49 -18.33 -15.33
C ALA A 459 -1.72 -18.10 -14.44
N GLN A 460 -2.66 -19.05 -14.40
CA GLN A 460 -3.81 -19.04 -13.50
C GLN A 460 -3.42 -19.15 -12.03
N ALA A 461 -2.41 -19.97 -11.69
CA ALA A 461 -1.89 -20.05 -10.33
C ALA A 461 -1.20 -18.75 -9.90
N LEU A 462 -0.44 -18.12 -10.81
CA LEU A 462 0.16 -16.81 -10.55
C LEU A 462 -0.89 -15.69 -10.48
N ALA A 463 -1.96 -15.74 -11.28
CA ALA A 463 -3.12 -14.86 -11.14
C ALA A 463 -3.94 -15.15 -9.87
N GLY A 464 -3.93 -16.39 -9.37
CA GLY A 464 -4.44 -16.76 -8.04
C GLY A 464 -3.65 -16.08 -6.92
N LEU A 465 -2.35 -15.86 -7.11
CA LEU A 465 -1.55 -14.93 -6.32
C LEU A 465 -1.84 -13.44 -6.64
N TRP A 466 -3.02 -13.12 -7.16
CA TRP A 466 -3.59 -11.77 -7.31
C TRP A 466 -5.13 -11.76 -7.18
N TYR A 467 -5.71 -12.73 -6.46
CA TYR A 467 -7.16 -12.92 -6.33
C TYR A 467 -7.90 -13.26 -7.64
N GLY A 468 -7.20 -13.82 -8.64
CA GLY A 468 -7.71 -14.08 -9.99
C GLY A 468 -7.55 -12.91 -10.96
N ASP A 469 -7.12 -11.73 -10.49
CA ASP A 469 -6.94 -10.50 -11.29
C ASP A 469 -5.68 -10.62 -12.17
N ALA A 470 -5.85 -11.14 -13.40
CA ALA A 470 -4.75 -11.38 -14.34
C ALA A 470 -4.03 -10.09 -14.80
N GLU A 471 -4.67 -8.93 -14.67
CA GLU A 471 -4.08 -7.61 -14.94
C GLU A 471 -3.14 -7.14 -13.81
N ARG A 472 -3.26 -7.67 -12.58
CA ARG A 472 -2.68 -7.10 -11.35
C ARG A 472 -1.16 -6.82 -11.32
N PRO A 473 -0.26 -7.48 -12.08
CA PRO A 473 1.14 -7.01 -12.24
C PRO A 473 1.27 -5.54 -12.62
N ARG A 474 0.22 -4.98 -13.23
CA ARG A 474 0.06 -3.61 -13.72
C ARG A 474 0.25 -2.56 -12.64
N SER A 475 -0.21 -2.80 -11.41
CA SER A 475 -0.08 -1.81 -10.32
C SER A 475 1.26 -1.85 -9.60
N MET A 476 1.87 -3.03 -9.49
CA MET A 476 3.19 -3.19 -8.88
C MET A 476 4.29 -2.45 -9.67
N ILE A 477 4.16 -2.36 -11.00
CA ILE A 477 5.11 -1.63 -11.85
C ILE A 477 4.96 -0.10 -11.79
N PHE A 478 3.92 0.47 -11.13
CA PHE A 478 3.65 1.92 -11.16
C PHE A 478 4.88 2.79 -10.79
N PRO A 479 5.61 2.58 -9.68
CA PRO A 479 6.74 3.46 -9.35
C PRO A 479 7.91 3.39 -10.33
N VAL A 480 8.01 2.31 -11.11
CA VAL A 480 9.14 2.06 -12.02
C VAL A 480 9.20 3.11 -13.12
N TYR A 481 8.06 3.53 -13.70
CA TYR A 481 8.06 4.46 -14.82
C TYR A 481 8.59 5.85 -14.46
N GLY A 482 8.21 6.40 -13.31
CA GLY A 482 8.78 7.65 -12.80
C GLY A 482 10.29 7.55 -12.57
N VAL A 483 10.75 6.47 -11.93
CA VAL A 483 12.19 6.26 -11.64
C VAL A 483 13.02 6.06 -12.92
N LEU A 484 12.53 5.30 -13.89
CA LEU A 484 13.21 5.08 -15.17
C LEU A 484 13.18 6.32 -16.08
N THR A 485 12.13 7.14 -16.01
CA THR A 485 12.09 8.44 -16.70
C THR A 485 13.23 9.35 -16.22
N VAL A 486 13.46 9.42 -14.91
CA VAL A 486 14.59 10.20 -14.37
C VAL A 486 15.95 9.55 -14.69
N ALA A 487 16.02 8.22 -14.78
CA ALA A 487 17.21 7.54 -15.27
C ALA A 487 17.53 7.94 -16.72
N GLY A 488 16.52 7.96 -17.60
CA GLY A 488 16.62 8.46 -18.97
C GLY A 488 17.08 9.90 -19.07
N ALA A 489 16.44 10.80 -18.33
CA ALA A 489 16.83 12.21 -18.24
C ALA A 489 18.30 12.36 -17.79
N THR A 490 18.74 11.56 -16.81
CA THR A 490 20.14 11.50 -16.35
C THR A 490 21.08 11.08 -17.47
N VAL A 491 20.71 10.07 -18.29
CA VAL A 491 21.49 9.62 -19.46
C VAL A 491 21.57 10.71 -20.53
N ILE A 492 20.45 11.36 -20.86
CA ILE A 492 20.40 12.45 -21.86
C ILE A 492 21.32 13.61 -21.43
N GLY A 493 21.29 14.01 -20.15
CA GLY A 493 22.19 15.03 -19.61
C GLY A 493 23.68 14.66 -19.70
N LEU A 494 24.03 13.38 -19.50
CA LEU A 494 25.40 12.88 -19.71
C LEU A 494 25.81 12.90 -21.20
N GLY A 495 24.86 12.64 -22.11
CA GLY A 495 25.07 12.75 -23.56
C GLY A 495 25.34 14.18 -24.02
N VAL A 496 24.51 15.14 -23.59
CA VAL A 496 24.70 16.58 -23.86
C VAL A 496 26.04 17.07 -23.28
N GLN A 497 26.40 16.65 -22.07
CA GLN A 497 27.70 16.93 -21.46
C GLN A 497 28.88 16.40 -22.30
N TRP A 498 28.78 15.18 -22.83
CA TRP A 498 29.81 14.58 -23.67
C TRP A 498 29.99 15.33 -25.00
N LEU A 499 28.88 15.77 -25.62
CA LEU A 499 28.90 16.63 -26.80
C LEU A 499 29.57 17.98 -26.49
N LEU A 500 29.13 18.69 -25.44
CA LEU A 500 29.68 19.99 -25.05
C LEU A 500 31.19 19.91 -24.74
N VAL A 501 31.64 18.87 -24.03
CA VAL A 501 33.07 18.64 -23.70
C VAL A 501 33.91 18.29 -24.93
N ARG A 502 33.31 17.89 -26.06
CA ARG A 502 34.00 17.67 -27.35
C ARG A 502 34.00 18.91 -28.25
N PHE A 503 32.87 19.62 -28.36
CA PHE A 503 32.70 20.71 -29.33
C PHE A 503 32.95 22.11 -28.77
N VAL A 504 32.98 22.30 -27.44
CA VAL A 504 33.18 23.61 -26.81
C VAL A 504 34.42 23.57 -25.91
N ALA A 505 35.54 24.15 -26.36
CA ALA A 505 36.80 24.11 -25.62
C ALA A 505 36.70 24.63 -24.17
N ARG A 506 35.89 25.67 -23.93
CA ARG A 506 35.63 26.23 -22.59
C ARG A 506 34.80 25.30 -21.67
N ALA A 507 34.14 24.28 -22.21
CA ALA A 507 33.34 23.33 -21.43
C ALA A 507 34.16 22.21 -20.77
N GLY A 508 35.49 22.20 -20.91
CA GLY A 508 36.36 21.18 -20.30
C GLY A 508 36.18 21.01 -18.77
N THR A 509 35.77 22.06 -18.07
CA THR A 509 35.42 22.06 -16.64
C THR A 509 34.23 21.15 -16.29
N LEU A 510 33.38 20.79 -17.27
CA LEU A 510 32.29 19.84 -17.08
C LEU A 510 32.76 18.37 -17.12
N ARG A 511 34.00 18.06 -17.52
CA ARG A 511 34.48 16.67 -17.64
C ARG A 511 34.45 15.96 -16.27
N GLY A 512 33.60 14.93 -16.16
CA GLY A 512 33.40 14.18 -14.90
C GLY A 512 32.44 14.84 -13.89
N SER A 513 31.90 16.02 -14.19
CA SER A 513 30.88 16.68 -13.36
C SER A 513 29.55 15.90 -13.39
N ALA A 514 28.79 15.95 -12.29
CA ALA A 514 27.41 15.42 -12.25
C ALA A 514 26.34 16.49 -12.56
N VAL A 515 26.75 17.75 -12.79
CA VAL A 515 25.81 18.89 -12.93
C VAL A 515 24.88 18.75 -14.14
N PRO A 516 25.33 18.45 -15.37
CA PRO A 516 24.42 18.38 -16.52
C PRO A 516 23.36 17.27 -16.39
N ALA A 517 23.74 16.12 -15.82
CA ALA A 517 22.84 15.03 -15.52
C ALA A 517 21.80 15.40 -14.44
N ALA A 518 22.22 16.14 -13.40
CA ALA A 518 21.32 16.67 -12.37
C ALA A 518 20.38 17.77 -12.90
N VAL A 519 20.85 18.63 -13.81
CA VAL A 519 20.03 19.63 -14.50
C VAL A 519 18.99 18.95 -15.38
N ALA A 520 19.38 17.99 -16.24
CA ALA A 520 18.44 17.28 -17.10
C ALA A 520 17.36 16.52 -16.30
N ALA A 521 17.75 15.84 -15.21
CA ALA A 521 16.81 15.22 -14.29
C ALA A 521 15.84 16.23 -13.64
N SER A 522 16.33 17.41 -13.25
CA SER A 522 15.52 18.48 -12.67
C SER A 522 14.57 19.11 -13.68
N VAL A 523 15.03 19.35 -14.92
CA VAL A 523 14.24 19.92 -16.02
C VAL A 523 13.12 18.97 -16.40
N VAL A 524 13.38 17.67 -16.57
CA VAL A 524 12.31 16.69 -16.88
C VAL A 524 11.27 16.65 -15.77
N VAL A 525 11.67 16.60 -14.49
CA VAL A 525 10.72 16.63 -13.37
C VAL A 525 9.96 17.96 -13.27
N ALA A 526 10.60 19.10 -13.56
CA ALA A 526 9.93 20.40 -13.59
C ALA A 526 8.94 20.52 -14.75
N SER A 527 9.25 19.97 -15.94
CA SER A 527 8.33 19.89 -17.07
C SER A 527 7.12 19.00 -16.76
N LEU A 528 7.35 17.80 -16.21
CA LEU A 528 6.27 16.90 -15.78
C LEU A 528 5.39 17.56 -14.70
N ALA A 529 5.99 18.28 -13.75
CA ALA A 529 5.27 19.04 -12.74
C ALA A 529 4.45 20.19 -13.33
N SER A 530 5.00 20.92 -14.31
CA SER A 530 4.32 22.04 -14.97
C SER A 530 3.15 21.56 -15.82
N LEU A 531 3.33 20.46 -16.54
CA LEU A 531 2.24 19.80 -17.29
C LEU A 531 1.17 19.24 -16.35
N ALA A 532 1.55 18.68 -15.21
CA ALA A 532 0.62 18.19 -14.18
C ALA A 532 -0.18 19.30 -13.46
N LEU A 533 0.21 20.58 -13.58
CA LEU A 533 -0.62 21.70 -13.16
C LEU A 533 -1.71 22.05 -14.19
N VAL A 534 -1.52 21.68 -15.48
CA VAL A 534 -2.54 21.88 -16.52
C VAL A 534 -3.78 21.06 -16.17
N PRO A 535 -4.96 21.69 -16.01
CA PRO A 535 -6.11 21.02 -15.39
C PRO A 535 -6.58 19.76 -16.13
N ASP A 536 -6.40 19.70 -17.45
CA ASP A 536 -6.93 18.62 -18.27
C ASP A 536 -6.16 17.30 -18.07
N THR A 537 -4.93 17.33 -17.54
CA THR A 537 -4.15 16.13 -17.20
C THR A 537 -4.71 15.38 -15.98
N TRP A 538 -5.44 16.05 -15.08
CA TRP A 538 -5.88 15.46 -13.81
C TRP A 538 -7.38 15.62 -13.50
N ARG A 539 -8.08 16.58 -14.13
CA ARG A 539 -9.54 16.73 -14.01
C ARG A 539 -10.30 15.44 -14.39
N PRO A 540 -9.93 14.67 -15.43
CA PRO A 540 -10.62 13.41 -15.76
C PRO A 540 -10.49 12.35 -14.64
N LEU A 541 -9.28 12.17 -14.11
CA LEU A 541 -9.02 11.30 -12.96
C LEU A 541 -9.85 11.72 -11.75
N ARG A 542 -9.74 13.00 -11.36
CA ARG A 542 -10.43 13.54 -10.18
C ARG A 542 -11.96 13.52 -10.34
N LYS A 543 -12.48 13.76 -11.55
CA LYS A 543 -13.91 13.62 -11.87
C LYS A 543 -14.37 12.17 -11.64
N THR A 544 -13.57 11.20 -12.06
CA THR A 544 -13.85 9.76 -11.84
C THR A 544 -13.80 9.39 -10.36
N MET A 545 -12.83 9.93 -9.60
CA MET A 545 -12.77 9.77 -8.14
C MET A 545 -13.99 10.38 -7.44
N VAL A 546 -14.39 11.60 -7.78
CA VAL A 546 -15.59 12.27 -7.23
C VAL A 546 -16.86 11.50 -7.59
N GLN A 547 -16.97 10.94 -8.80
CA GLN A 547 -18.09 10.09 -9.21
C GLN A 547 -18.13 8.73 -8.47
N ARG A 548 -17.01 8.29 -7.89
CA ARG A 548 -16.89 7.06 -7.11
C ARG A 548 -16.71 7.28 -5.61
N ALA A 549 -16.73 8.53 -5.14
CA ALA A 549 -16.78 8.87 -3.74
C ALA A 549 -18.16 8.44 -3.19
N PRO A 550 -18.24 7.50 -2.23
CA PRO A 550 -19.51 6.97 -1.77
C PRO A 550 -20.31 7.99 -0.94
N VAL A 551 -19.63 8.97 -0.34
CA VAL A 551 -20.17 9.90 0.66
C VAL A 551 -20.04 11.36 0.20
N GLY A 552 -21.13 12.11 0.34
CA GLY A 552 -21.20 13.57 0.23
C GLY A 552 -21.91 14.16 1.46
N GLN A 553 -22.07 15.49 1.54
CA GLN A 553 -22.62 16.16 2.74
C GLN A 553 -24.07 15.79 3.09
N GLU A 554 -24.86 15.29 2.13
CA GLU A 554 -26.17 14.68 2.40
C GLU A 554 -26.05 13.36 3.20
N TYR A 555 -24.99 12.58 2.96
CA TYR A 555 -24.77 11.28 3.61
C TYR A 555 -24.30 11.43 5.05
N THR A 556 -23.38 12.37 5.33
CA THR A 556 -22.95 12.71 6.70
C THR A 556 -24.14 12.95 7.63
N ARG A 557 -25.04 13.87 7.26
CA ARG A 557 -26.23 14.19 8.06
C ARG A 557 -27.23 13.04 8.16
N THR A 558 -27.28 12.17 7.15
CA THR A 558 -28.09 10.94 7.22
C THR A 558 -27.46 9.90 8.16
N PHE A 559 -26.12 9.81 8.23
CA PHE A 559 -25.41 8.91 9.16
C PHE A 559 -25.56 9.38 10.60
N GLU A 560 -25.43 10.69 10.84
CA GLU A 560 -25.68 11.34 12.13
C GLU A 560 -27.11 11.04 12.61
N TRP A 561 -28.13 11.30 11.78
CA TRP A 561 -29.53 10.97 12.10
C TRP A 561 -29.72 9.49 12.44
N LEU A 562 -29.10 8.57 11.69
CA LEU A 562 -29.23 7.13 11.95
C LEU A 562 -28.49 6.66 13.20
N ALA A 563 -27.38 7.31 13.59
CA ALA A 563 -26.72 7.02 14.85
C ALA A 563 -27.57 7.47 16.06
N GLU A 564 -28.30 8.59 15.92
CA GLU A 564 -29.25 9.08 16.92
C GLU A 564 -30.55 8.25 16.99
N HIS A 565 -31.08 7.79 15.85
CA HIS A 565 -32.43 7.24 15.75
C HIS A 565 -32.50 5.71 15.64
N THR A 566 -31.39 4.99 15.41
CA THR A 566 -31.39 3.50 15.37
C THR A 566 -31.42 2.92 16.78
N PRO A 567 -32.50 2.21 17.21
CA PRO A 567 -32.58 1.69 18.56
C PRO A 567 -31.56 0.57 18.83
N PRO A 568 -31.15 0.35 20.10
CA PRO A 568 -30.27 -0.76 20.45
C PRO A 568 -30.78 -2.13 19.96
N GLY A 569 -29.89 -2.94 19.40
CA GLY A 569 -30.24 -4.26 18.83
C GLY A 569 -31.02 -4.20 17.50
N LYS A 570 -31.14 -3.04 16.86
CA LYS A 570 -31.68 -2.89 15.50
C LYS A 570 -30.58 -2.71 14.47
N VAL A 571 -30.90 -2.98 13.20
CA VAL A 571 -30.00 -2.76 12.07
C VAL A 571 -30.65 -1.96 10.93
N VAL A 572 -29.80 -1.27 10.17
CA VAL A 572 -30.13 -0.53 8.96
C VAL A 572 -29.84 -1.41 7.73
N ALA A 573 -30.84 -1.57 6.87
CA ALA A 573 -30.74 -2.19 5.55
C ALA A 573 -30.59 -1.14 4.45
N TYR A 574 -29.98 -1.48 3.32
CA TYR A 574 -29.61 -0.55 2.25
C TYR A 574 -29.28 -1.30 0.95
N ASP A 575 -29.02 -0.57 -0.14
CA ASP A 575 -28.52 -1.16 -1.38
C ASP A 575 -26.98 -1.19 -1.41
N ARG A 576 -26.38 -2.38 -1.57
CA ARG A 576 -24.93 -2.60 -1.33
C ARG A 576 -24.02 -1.85 -2.33
N HIS A 577 -24.57 -1.36 -3.44
CA HIS A 577 -23.77 -0.99 -4.61
C HIS A 577 -23.30 0.47 -4.70
N ARG A 578 -23.33 1.26 -3.61
CA ARG A 578 -22.32 2.34 -3.39
C ARG A 578 -22.39 3.13 -2.08
N GLN A 579 -23.57 3.58 -1.68
CA GLN A 579 -23.65 4.96 -1.16
C GLN A 579 -23.69 5.06 0.37
N PHE A 580 -24.30 4.08 1.04
CA PHE A 580 -24.81 4.32 2.39
C PHE A 580 -24.16 3.51 3.52
N MET A 581 -23.42 2.45 3.24
CA MET A 581 -23.30 1.37 4.23
C MET A 581 -22.03 1.34 5.07
N SER A 582 -20.91 0.89 4.51
CA SER A 582 -19.77 0.59 5.38
C SER A 582 -19.25 1.84 6.10
N TRP A 583 -19.41 3.04 5.53
CA TRP A 583 -19.09 4.30 6.20
C TRP A 583 -20.08 4.71 7.30
N ALA A 584 -21.37 4.37 7.21
CA ALA A 584 -22.32 4.60 8.32
C ALA A 584 -21.90 3.80 9.56
N HIS A 585 -21.53 2.53 9.38
CA HIS A 585 -20.97 1.71 10.45
C HIS A 585 -19.57 2.20 10.86
N ALA A 586 -18.69 2.45 9.90
CA ALA A 586 -17.28 2.70 10.17
C ALA A 586 -16.96 4.04 10.85
N ASP A 587 -17.66 5.11 10.43
CA ASP A 587 -17.45 6.45 10.97
C ASP A 587 -18.42 6.76 12.12
N TYR A 588 -19.66 6.26 12.07
CA TYR A 588 -20.75 6.65 13.00
C TYR A 588 -21.29 5.49 13.85
N GLY A 589 -20.74 4.27 13.74
CA GLY A 589 -21.13 3.10 14.52
C GLY A 589 -22.47 2.46 14.13
N VAL A 590 -23.21 3.02 13.16
CA VAL A 590 -24.57 2.59 12.78
C VAL A 590 -24.59 1.08 12.47
N PRO A 591 -25.39 0.25 13.17
CA PRO A 591 -25.45 -1.18 12.91
C PRO A 591 -26.05 -1.47 11.53
N THR A 592 -25.29 -2.16 10.67
CA THR A 592 -25.64 -2.45 9.28
C THR A 592 -26.08 -3.90 9.10
N LEU A 593 -27.18 -4.12 8.37
CA LEU A 593 -27.74 -5.44 8.10
C LEU A 593 -26.71 -6.39 7.46
N PHE A 594 -25.87 -5.90 6.54
CA PHE A 594 -24.87 -6.72 5.86
C PHE A 594 -23.45 -6.31 6.31
N GLY A 595 -22.53 -7.26 6.20
CA GLY A 595 -21.10 -7.07 6.39
C GLY A 595 -20.34 -7.50 5.14
N ILE A 596 -19.33 -8.33 5.36
CA ILE A 596 -18.48 -8.91 4.32
C ILE A 596 -19.02 -10.30 3.99
N PRO A 597 -19.00 -10.76 2.73
CA PRO A 597 -19.59 -12.04 2.39
C PRO A 597 -18.75 -13.16 3.03
N PRO A 598 -19.38 -14.09 3.77
CA PRO A 598 -18.68 -15.22 4.39
C PRO A 598 -18.21 -16.24 3.37
N LEU A 599 -17.11 -16.91 3.68
CA LEU A 599 -16.62 -18.06 2.93
C LEU A 599 -17.30 -19.35 3.41
N GLU A 600 -17.43 -19.54 4.72
CA GLU A 600 -18.13 -20.70 5.29
C GLU A 600 -19.60 -20.84 4.82
N LYS A 601 -20.06 -22.07 4.61
CA LYS A 601 -21.41 -22.36 4.07
C LYS A 601 -22.53 -21.78 4.95
N VAL A 602 -22.46 -21.99 6.27
CA VAL A 602 -23.50 -21.53 7.22
C VAL A 602 -23.62 -20.01 7.19
N GLY A 603 -22.48 -19.31 7.11
CA GLY A 603 -22.44 -17.88 6.85
C GLY A 603 -23.10 -17.52 5.52
N ARG A 604 -22.79 -18.23 4.41
CA ARG A 604 -23.39 -17.96 3.09
C ARG A 604 -24.91 -18.13 3.09
N ASP A 605 -25.44 -19.08 3.83
CA ASP A 605 -26.88 -19.27 4.00
C ASP A 605 -27.52 -18.10 4.79
N ASN A 606 -26.92 -17.68 5.93
CA ASN A 606 -27.34 -16.48 6.68
C ASN A 606 -27.27 -15.20 5.81
N TYR A 607 -26.19 -15.01 5.06
CA TYR A 607 -25.98 -13.86 4.18
C TYR A 607 -26.98 -13.82 3.02
N THR A 608 -27.37 -14.99 2.50
CA THR A 608 -28.45 -15.13 1.52
C THR A 608 -29.80 -14.71 2.09
N ASP A 609 -30.12 -15.10 3.33
CA ASP A 609 -31.35 -14.66 4.01
C ASP A 609 -31.43 -13.14 4.19
N ARG A 610 -30.30 -12.44 4.43
CA ARG A 610 -30.25 -10.97 4.48
C ARG A 610 -30.68 -10.35 3.15
N TRP A 611 -30.19 -10.91 2.03
CA TRP A 611 -30.62 -10.50 0.68
C TRP A 611 -32.10 -10.78 0.43
N ARG A 612 -32.63 -11.93 0.89
CA ARG A 612 -34.06 -12.26 0.80
C ARG A 612 -34.92 -11.24 1.57
N ALA A 613 -34.53 -10.92 2.81
CA ALA A 613 -35.21 -9.93 3.66
C ALA A 613 -35.17 -8.51 3.04
N PHE A 614 -34.03 -8.07 2.54
CA PHE A 614 -33.90 -6.79 1.84
C PHE A 614 -34.81 -6.73 0.59
N THR A 615 -34.73 -7.74 -0.28
CA THR A 615 -35.51 -7.86 -1.54
C THR A 615 -37.03 -7.77 -1.28
N TRP A 616 -37.48 -8.37 -0.18
CA TRP A 616 -38.88 -8.30 0.29
C TRP A 616 -39.28 -6.89 0.71
N LEU A 617 -38.47 -6.19 1.50
CA LEU A 617 -38.75 -4.82 1.96
C LEU A 617 -38.79 -3.83 0.79
N VAL A 618 -37.83 -3.91 -0.14
CA VAL A 618 -37.77 -3.05 -1.34
C VAL A 618 -38.75 -3.43 -2.47
N ASN A 619 -39.60 -4.43 -2.22
CA ASN A 619 -40.73 -4.80 -3.08
C ASN A 619 -40.31 -5.17 -4.53
N GLN A 620 -39.16 -5.82 -4.68
CA GLN A 620 -38.75 -6.43 -5.96
C GLN A 620 -39.46 -7.78 -6.21
N LYS A 621 -39.33 -8.32 -7.44
CA LYS A 621 -39.73 -9.71 -7.71
C LYS A 621 -38.72 -10.62 -7.01
N GLY A 622 -39.16 -11.44 -6.06
CA GLY A 622 -38.27 -12.22 -5.19
C GLY A 622 -39.03 -13.30 -4.41
N PRO A 623 -38.44 -13.84 -3.32
CA PRO A 623 -39.05 -14.91 -2.53
C PRO A 623 -40.37 -14.48 -1.88
N LYS A 624 -41.27 -15.45 -1.68
CA LYS A 624 -42.50 -15.25 -0.90
C LYS A 624 -42.16 -14.94 0.57
N ASN A 625 -43.07 -14.23 1.25
CA ASN A 625 -42.96 -13.61 2.58
C ASN A 625 -41.65 -13.83 3.38
N GLN A 626 -40.95 -12.72 3.68
CA GLN A 626 -39.73 -12.72 4.50
C GLN A 626 -39.89 -11.92 5.80
N GLY A 627 -41.12 -11.63 6.25
CA GLY A 627 -41.36 -10.84 7.47
C GLY A 627 -40.78 -11.43 8.74
N CYS A 628 -40.69 -12.76 8.85
CA CYS A 628 -39.97 -13.42 9.93
C CYS A 628 -38.44 -13.20 9.84
N THR A 629 -37.87 -13.26 8.64
CA THR A 629 -36.44 -12.98 8.37
C THR A 629 -36.08 -11.53 8.70
N VAL A 630 -36.95 -10.58 8.34
CA VAL A 630 -36.87 -9.15 8.71
C VAL A 630 -36.88 -8.97 10.23
N ARG A 631 -37.79 -9.68 10.92
CA ARG A 631 -37.91 -9.65 12.38
C ARG A 631 -36.68 -10.27 13.07
N ARG A 632 -36.19 -11.42 12.58
CA ARG A 632 -35.01 -12.15 13.08
C ARG A 632 -33.76 -11.28 13.07
N PHE A 633 -33.53 -10.54 11.98
CA PHE A 633 -32.38 -9.64 11.86
C PHE A 633 -32.61 -8.24 12.46
N GLY A 634 -33.76 -7.97 13.10
CA GLY A 634 -34.00 -6.69 13.76
C GLY A 634 -33.98 -5.47 12.82
N ILE A 635 -34.36 -5.63 11.54
CA ILE A 635 -34.31 -4.53 10.57
C ILE A 635 -35.32 -3.45 10.97
N GLU A 636 -34.84 -2.23 11.18
CA GLU A 636 -35.65 -1.08 11.57
C GLU A 636 -35.78 -0.05 10.45
N TYR A 637 -34.67 0.20 9.73
CA TYR A 637 -34.64 1.16 8.62
C TYR A 637 -34.19 0.52 7.31
N VAL A 638 -34.73 1.03 6.20
CA VAL A 638 -34.27 0.79 4.84
C VAL A 638 -33.84 2.13 4.24
N VAL A 639 -32.58 2.25 3.84
CA VAL A 639 -32.01 3.49 3.30
C VAL A 639 -31.65 3.32 1.84
N VAL A 640 -32.11 4.24 1.00
CA VAL A 640 -31.80 4.26 -0.43
C VAL A 640 -31.38 5.65 -0.89
N GLY A 641 -30.37 5.71 -1.76
CA GLY A 641 -29.79 6.95 -2.29
C GLY A 641 -30.11 7.12 -3.78
N GLY A 642 -30.71 8.25 -4.13
CA GLY A 642 -31.27 8.50 -5.47
C GLY A 642 -30.30 8.99 -6.55
N ARG A 643 -29.03 8.56 -6.53
CA ARG A 643 -28.06 8.86 -7.60
C ARG A 643 -27.70 7.58 -8.37
N ASP A 644 -28.10 7.48 -9.63
CA ASP A 644 -27.67 6.38 -10.51
C ASP A 644 -26.16 6.46 -10.80
N TYR A 645 -25.48 5.32 -10.80
CA TYR A 645 -24.06 5.23 -11.15
C TYR A 645 -23.86 4.46 -12.46
N LYS A 646 -23.07 5.04 -13.40
CA LYS A 646 -22.83 4.46 -14.72
C LYS A 646 -22.19 3.06 -14.64
N GLY A 647 -22.98 2.03 -14.93
CA GLY A 647 -22.54 0.63 -14.99
C GLY A 647 -22.94 -0.24 -13.79
N TRP A 648 -23.73 0.28 -12.82
CA TRP A 648 -24.26 -0.51 -11.69
C TRP A 648 -25.72 -0.14 -11.47
N GLN A 649 -26.63 -1.12 -11.59
CA GLN A 649 -28.07 -0.92 -11.38
C GLN A 649 -28.43 -1.04 -9.89
N ALA A 650 -29.46 -0.32 -9.46
CA ALA A 650 -29.97 -0.40 -8.11
C ALA A 650 -30.84 -1.65 -7.88
N ASN A 651 -30.71 -2.29 -6.72
CA ASN A 651 -31.55 -3.42 -6.28
C ASN A 651 -32.94 -3.01 -5.79
N TYR A 652 -33.39 -1.80 -6.11
CA TYR A 652 -34.72 -1.30 -5.78
C TYR A 652 -35.31 -0.52 -6.95
N LYS A 653 -36.62 -0.28 -6.92
CA LYS A 653 -37.28 0.68 -7.82
C LYS A 653 -38.01 1.69 -6.95
N GLN A 654 -37.60 2.95 -7.01
CA GLN A 654 -38.06 4.03 -6.12
C GLN A 654 -39.58 4.00 -5.90
N LYS A 655 -40.37 4.08 -6.98
CA LYS A 655 -41.84 3.98 -6.93
C LYS A 655 -42.36 2.73 -6.19
N ARG A 656 -41.69 1.58 -6.28
CA ARG A 656 -42.12 0.35 -5.57
C ARG A 656 -41.83 0.36 -4.08
N LEU A 657 -40.88 1.18 -3.60
CA LEU A 657 -40.76 1.49 -2.17
C LEU A 657 -41.85 2.48 -1.74
N ASP A 658 -42.08 3.54 -2.52
CA ASP A 658 -43.11 4.55 -2.23
C ASP A 658 -44.51 3.90 -2.16
N ASP A 659 -44.83 2.99 -3.08
CA ASP A 659 -46.08 2.21 -3.13
C ASP A 659 -46.11 1.03 -2.09
N SER A 660 -45.07 0.84 -1.26
CA SER A 660 -44.93 -0.35 -0.41
C SER A 660 -45.55 -0.19 0.98
N LYS A 661 -46.54 -1.02 1.32
CA LYS A 661 -47.08 -1.11 2.69
C LYS A 661 -46.09 -1.67 3.74
N ARG A 662 -44.92 -2.18 3.32
CA ARG A 662 -43.91 -2.82 4.21
C ARG A 662 -42.95 -1.83 4.88
N VAL A 663 -42.87 -0.62 4.35
CA VAL A 663 -41.96 0.45 4.79
C VAL A 663 -42.68 1.79 4.72
N THR A 664 -42.20 2.82 5.40
CA THR A 664 -42.79 4.18 5.33
C THR A 664 -41.69 5.22 5.45
N LEU A 665 -41.69 6.22 4.56
CA LEU A 665 -40.68 7.27 4.53
C LEU A 665 -40.77 8.12 5.81
N VAL A 666 -39.70 8.14 6.62
CA VAL A 666 -39.63 8.87 7.89
C VAL A 666 -38.66 10.05 7.86
N HIS A 667 -37.63 9.98 7.02
CA HIS A 667 -36.64 11.05 6.89
C HIS A 667 -36.08 11.10 5.46
N ARG A 668 -35.67 12.29 5.02
CA ARG A 668 -35.10 12.54 3.70
C ARG A 668 -34.06 13.64 3.77
N GLU A 669 -32.88 13.36 3.24
CA GLU A 669 -31.78 14.32 3.14
C GLU A 669 -31.30 14.40 1.68
N GLY A 670 -31.67 15.47 0.99
CA GLY A 670 -31.44 15.66 -0.44
C GLY A 670 -31.97 14.50 -1.31
N HIS A 671 -31.05 13.66 -1.77
CA HIS A 671 -31.30 12.45 -2.59
C HIS A 671 -31.45 11.17 -1.77
N VAL A 672 -31.09 11.16 -0.48
CA VAL A 672 -31.18 10.00 0.39
C VAL A 672 -32.55 9.95 1.06
N ARG A 673 -33.14 8.76 1.14
CA ARG A 673 -34.43 8.49 1.75
C ARG A 673 -34.31 7.37 2.77
N ILE A 674 -34.76 7.63 4.00
CA ILE A 674 -34.86 6.64 5.08
C ILE A 674 -36.32 6.24 5.24
N TYR A 675 -36.59 4.95 5.15
CA TYR A 675 -37.90 4.39 5.43
C TYR A 675 -37.82 3.52 6.69
N GLN A 676 -38.74 3.70 7.61
CA GLN A 676 -38.91 2.76 8.73
C GLN A 676 -39.67 1.53 8.24
N VAL A 677 -39.31 0.36 8.77
CA VAL A 677 -40.03 -0.89 8.51
C VAL A 677 -41.35 -0.88 9.29
N THR A 678 -42.45 -1.25 8.64
CA THR A 678 -43.78 -1.34 9.26
C THR A 678 -44.04 -2.74 9.81
N ASP A 679 -45.11 -2.93 10.59
CA ASP A 679 -45.50 -4.26 11.07
C ASP A 679 -45.87 -5.21 9.91
N ALA A 680 -46.39 -4.69 8.81
CA ALA A 680 -46.61 -5.45 7.57
C ALA A 680 -45.27 -5.85 6.89
N GLY A 681 -44.19 -5.10 7.12
CA GLY A 681 -42.83 -5.50 6.76
C GLY A 681 -42.28 -6.62 7.65
N ARG A 682 -42.62 -6.62 8.95
CA ARG A 682 -42.23 -7.62 9.98
C ARG A 682 -43.23 -8.77 10.15
N ALA A 683 -44.23 -8.90 9.27
CA ALA A 683 -45.35 -9.83 9.44
C ALA A 683 -44.97 -11.28 9.09
N CYS A 684 -44.94 -12.15 10.10
CA CYS A 684 -44.93 -13.59 9.87
C CYS A 684 -46.30 -14.06 9.35
N SER A 685 -46.32 -14.79 8.24
CA SER A 685 -47.49 -15.58 7.85
C SER A 685 -47.49 -16.88 8.64
N SER A 686 -48.65 -17.25 9.21
CA SER A 686 -48.84 -18.51 9.94
C SER A 686 -48.79 -19.78 9.07
N ALA A 687 -48.55 -19.63 7.76
CA ALA A 687 -48.25 -20.71 6.83
C ALA A 687 -46.82 -20.56 6.31
N GLN A 688 -45.89 -21.30 6.93
CA GLN A 688 -44.60 -21.77 6.42
C GLN A 688 -44.37 -23.18 6.96
#